data_AF-A0A2T8KTB8-F1
#
_entry.id   AF-A0A2T8KTB8-F1
#
_cell.length_a   1.000
_cell.length_b   1.000
_cell.length_c   1.000
_cell.angle_alpha   90.00
_cell.angle_beta   90.00
_cell.angle_gamma   90.00
#
_symmetry.space_group_name_H-M   'P 1'
#
loop_
_entity.id
_entity.type
_entity.pdbx_description
1 polymer ?
#
loop_
_entity_poly.entity_id
_entity_poly.type
_entity_poly.pdbx_seq_one_letter_code
_entity_poly.pdbx_strand_id
1 'polypeptide(L)'
;MSASVVHRHFLLLAVALVALAMTLLLPAGAEDTILGHKCGMPAAGNASSDAYRSNLNALAAILVAGARANGSAVGAVGAPPDAAYGVALCRGDFTGDACARGLGDALRSAVNDSESAFGCGRQVRDVTLFYDRYQLRLSGVDFLSGDEPRWAGNNTNFVAPADAAQRFDGLVKELVTTIAAIAAERPDRYATGRSRFEEQRLTLYGLVQCTVDMSPERCRACLDGLISAFPATFRPSGQHGGRILVPRCTVRYETDDTFFNTANLSVDLHKPKPSKSWLWATIAVVSVLVLAASFLLHRWRKIRRKRELARLELRRLSLAVKSVINLWRMEEGNSGFSLYDLSQMKGATNGFSIENKLGQGGFGAVYKGLLPDGLEIAVKRLGPRSLQGLLEFKNEIQLIAKLQHRSLVRLLGCCIEGEHEKILVYEYMPNKSLDLIIFDSKKGVSLDWPKRLNIINGISQGLLYLHVHSRLCVVHRDLKATNILLDSEMNPKISDFGMARIFSSSVAESNTTRIVGTHGYIAPEYASDGVCSVKSDVFSFGVLLLEIISGTMTTGSYRYDGKLYKLIAYAWLLWKAGQWQELVDRCLIGNQEYHFTMERYVHVALLCVQESADDRPAMDEVVKMLSSGEGAVLPEPKRPAYFNVRPVGTEMSASCDMSISITLSR
;
A
#
# COMPACT_ATOMS: atom_id res chain seq x y z
N MET A 1 10.45 -22.68 -20.86
CA MET A 1 9.61 -23.55 -20.00
C MET A 1 8.53 -22.69 -19.35
N SER A 2 7.26 -23.04 -19.53
CA SER A 2 6.12 -22.18 -19.14
C SER A 2 5.90 -22.21 -17.62
N ALA A 3 5.69 -21.03 -17.02
CA ALA A 3 5.39 -20.82 -15.60
C ALA A 3 4.18 -21.63 -15.08
N SER A 4 3.35 -22.17 -15.98
CA SER A 4 2.21 -23.02 -15.63
C SER A 4 2.58 -24.42 -15.12
N VAL A 5 3.75 -24.96 -15.51
CA VAL A 5 4.18 -26.32 -15.12
C VAL A 5 4.73 -26.35 -13.70
N VAL A 6 5.46 -25.30 -13.31
CA VAL A 6 6.04 -25.16 -11.96
C VAL A 6 4.94 -25.02 -10.89
N HIS A 7 3.82 -24.37 -11.23
CA HIS A 7 2.72 -24.15 -10.28
C HIS A 7 1.93 -25.44 -9.99
N ARG A 8 1.77 -26.33 -10.96
CA ARG A 8 1.09 -27.64 -10.78
C ARG A 8 1.88 -28.60 -9.89
N HIS A 9 3.20 -28.63 -10.01
CA HIS A 9 4.04 -29.50 -9.18
C HIS A 9 4.11 -29.02 -7.72
N PHE A 10 4.11 -27.71 -7.48
CA PHE A 10 4.06 -27.16 -6.12
C PHE A 10 2.74 -27.47 -5.40
N LEU A 11 1.61 -27.42 -6.13
CA LEU A 11 0.30 -27.71 -5.56
C LEU A 11 0.15 -29.20 -5.18
N LEU A 12 0.67 -30.11 -6.02
CA LEU A 12 0.64 -31.55 -5.73
C LEU A 12 1.53 -31.93 -4.55
N LEU A 13 2.69 -31.29 -4.39
CA LEU A 13 3.58 -31.51 -3.26
C LEU A 13 2.96 -31.02 -1.94
N ALA A 14 2.26 -29.87 -1.98
CA ALA A 14 1.57 -29.32 -0.81
C ALA A 14 0.40 -30.20 -0.35
N VAL A 15 -0.37 -30.75 -1.29
CA VAL A 15 -1.48 -31.67 -0.98
C VAL A 15 -0.97 -32.99 -0.38
N ALA A 16 0.15 -33.52 -0.89
CA ALA A 16 0.76 -34.74 -0.35
C ALA A 16 1.32 -34.56 1.07
N LEU A 17 1.93 -33.40 1.36
CA LEU A 17 2.45 -33.08 2.70
C LEU A 17 1.33 -32.88 3.73
N VAL A 18 0.20 -32.30 3.34
CA VAL A 18 -0.99 -32.16 4.22
C VAL A 18 -1.63 -33.53 4.49
N ALA A 19 -1.69 -34.41 3.49
CA ALA A 19 -2.19 -35.77 3.68
C ALA A 19 -1.28 -36.61 4.61
N LEU A 20 0.05 -36.46 4.49
CA LEU A 20 1.03 -37.14 5.35
C LEU A 20 1.00 -36.63 6.80
N ALA A 21 0.78 -35.32 6.99
CA ALA A 21 0.61 -34.71 8.32
C ALA A 21 -0.69 -35.18 9.02
N MET A 22 -1.75 -35.46 8.25
CA MET A 22 -3.01 -35.97 8.79
C MET A 22 -2.94 -37.47 9.18
N THR A 23 -2.04 -38.25 8.58
CA THR A 23 -1.81 -39.66 8.97
C THR A 23 -0.92 -39.82 10.21
N LEU A 24 -0.15 -38.80 10.59
CA LEU A 24 0.73 -38.80 11.78
C LEU A 24 0.03 -38.30 13.06
N LEU A 25 -1.26 -37.95 12.97
CA LEU A 25 -2.10 -37.49 14.08
C LEU A 25 -3.21 -38.50 14.44
N LEU A 26 -2.89 -39.80 14.43
CA LEU A 26 -3.70 -40.74 15.21
C LEU A 26 -3.32 -40.53 16.68
N PRO A 27 -4.26 -40.09 17.55
CA PRO A 27 -3.94 -39.96 18.96
C PRO A 27 -3.53 -41.33 19.49
N ALA A 28 -2.35 -41.39 20.09
CA ALA A 28 -1.99 -42.48 21.00
C ALA A 28 -3.17 -42.65 21.98
N GLY A 29 -3.68 -43.87 22.12
CA GLY A 29 -4.82 -44.13 23.01
C GLY A 29 -4.50 -43.60 24.39
N ALA A 30 -5.24 -42.58 24.84
CA ALA A 30 -5.08 -42.01 26.17
C ALA A 30 -5.28 -43.13 27.20
N GLU A 31 -4.25 -43.35 28.02
CA GLU A 31 -4.27 -44.26 29.15
C GLU A 31 -5.40 -43.81 30.10
N ASP A 32 -6.32 -44.72 30.44
CA ASP A 32 -7.40 -44.42 31.39
C ASP A 32 -6.82 -44.14 32.77
N THR A 33 -6.82 -42.89 33.19
CA THR A 33 -6.33 -42.50 34.51
C THR A 33 -7.41 -42.76 35.57
N ILE A 34 -7.03 -43.42 36.67
CA ILE A 34 -7.93 -43.65 37.80
C ILE A 34 -8.26 -42.32 38.51
N LEU A 35 -9.53 -42.10 38.82
CA LEU A 35 -10.00 -40.92 39.55
C LEU A 35 -9.92 -41.11 41.08
N GLY A 36 -10.15 -42.34 41.53
CA GLY A 36 -10.07 -42.72 42.93
C GLY A 36 -10.38 -44.20 43.13
N HIS A 37 -9.97 -44.73 44.27
CA HIS A 37 -10.25 -46.10 44.67
C HIS A 37 -10.63 -46.17 46.16
N LYS A 38 -11.34 -47.22 46.55
CA LYS A 38 -11.60 -47.58 47.94
C LYS A 38 -11.44 -49.08 48.14
N CYS A 39 -10.62 -49.45 49.12
CA CYS A 39 -10.41 -50.84 49.53
C CYS A 39 -11.07 -51.04 50.91
N GLY A 40 -11.81 -52.13 51.11
CA GLY A 40 -12.29 -52.52 52.44
C GLY A 40 -11.15 -53.09 53.30
N MET A 41 -11.09 -52.72 54.59
CA MET A 41 -10.15 -53.37 55.51
C MET A 41 -10.62 -54.80 55.80
N PRO A 42 -9.73 -55.82 55.77
CA PRO A 42 -10.11 -57.18 56.13
C PRO A 42 -10.55 -57.22 57.59
N ALA A 43 -11.80 -57.61 57.84
CA ALA A 43 -12.22 -57.95 59.20
C ALA A 43 -11.37 -59.13 59.71
N ALA A 44 -10.90 -59.07 60.95
CA ALA A 44 -10.06 -60.11 61.56
C ALA A 44 -10.74 -61.48 61.42
N GLY A 45 -10.14 -62.38 60.61
CA GLY A 45 -10.66 -63.73 60.34
C GLY A 45 -11.25 -63.99 58.95
N ASN A 46 -11.36 -62.98 58.07
CA ASN A 46 -11.94 -63.12 56.71
C ASN A 46 -10.91 -62.81 55.60
N ALA A 47 -9.76 -63.48 55.62
CA ALA A 47 -8.81 -63.41 54.50
C ALA A 47 -9.41 -64.07 53.23
N SER A 48 -9.13 -63.51 52.06
CA SER A 48 -9.58 -64.06 50.77
C SER A 48 -9.13 -65.52 50.59
N SER A 49 -10.08 -66.43 50.35
CA SER A 49 -9.79 -67.83 50.02
C SER A 49 -9.49 -68.00 48.52
N ASP A 50 -8.83 -69.11 48.15
CA ASP A 50 -8.67 -69.48 46.73
C ASP A 50 -10.02 -69.68 46.03
N ALA A 51 -11.04 -70.13 46.76
CA ALA A 51 -12.40 -70.26 46.25
C ALA A 51 -13.04 -68.90 45.94
N TYR A 52 -12.91 -67.92 46.84
CA TYR A 52 -13.37 -66.55 46.60
C TYR A 52 -12.67 -65.91 45.40
N ARG A 53 -11.37 -66.15 45.22
CA ARG A 53 -10.60 -65.64 44.08
C ARG A 53 -11.03 -66.28 42.75
N SER A 54 -11.32 -67.57 42.76
CA SER A 54 -11.90 -68.27 41.60
C SER A 54 -13.26 -67.64 41.23
N ASN A 55 -14.11 -67.41 42.24
CA ASN A 55 -15.41 -66.77 42.06
C ASN A 55 -15.29 -65.33 41.54
N LEU A 56 -14.30 -64.55 42.01
CA LEU A 56 -14.01 -63.21 41.51
C LEU A 56 -13.56 -63.20 40.04
N ASN A 57 -12.71 -64.14 39.63
CA ASN A 57 -12.29 -64.24 38.23
C ASN A 57 -13.44 -64.62 37.31
N ALA A 58 -14.31 -65.54 37.74
CA ALA A 58 -15.53 -65.89 37.02
C ALA A 58 -16.49 -64.69 36.93
N LEU A 59 -16.67 -63.96 38.04
CA LEU A 59 -17.49 -62.75 38.09
C LEU A 59 -16.93 -61.65 37.18
N ALA A 60 -15.61 -61.43 37.16
CA ALA A 60 -14.97 -60.46 36.28
C ALA A 60 -15.29 -60.72 34.80
N ALA A 61 -15.25 -61.99 34.37
CA ALA A 61 -15.63 -62.38 33.01
C ALA A 61 -17.10 -62.07 32.71
N ILE A 62 -18.01 -62.34 33.65
CA ILE A 62 -19.45 -62.02 33.54
C ILE A 62 -19.65 -60.51 33.41
N LEU A 63 -18.99 -59.71 34.26
CA LEU A 63 -19.13 -58.26 34.26
C LEU A 63 -18.61 -57.64 32.96
N VAL A 64 -17.46 -58.09 32.46
CA VAL A 64 -16.91 -57.61 31.18
C VAL A 64 -17.81 -57.97 30.01
N ALA A 65 -18.30 -59.21 29.94
CA ALA A 65 -19.19 -59.65 28.88
C ALA A 65 -20.55 -58.91 28.91
N GLY A 66 -21.14 -58.75 30.10
CA GLY A 66 -22.39 -58.02 30.27
C GLY A 66 -22.25 -56.53 29.96
N ALA A 67 -21.18 -55.89 30.42
CA ALA A 67 -20.94 -54.47 30.14
C ALA A 67 -20.61 -54.21 28.66
N ARG A 68 -19.93 -55.16 27.99
CA ARG A 68 -19.73 -55.12 26.53
C ARG A 68 -21.06 -55.10 25.77
N ALA A 69 -22.04 -55.90 26.20
CA ALA A 69 -23.33 -56.02 25.54
C ALA A 69 -24.28 -54.86 25.88
N ASN A 70 -24.36 -54.47 27.15
CA ASN A 70 -25.43 -53.64 27.68
C ASN A 70 -24.94 -52.32 28.29
N GLY A 71 -23.64 -52.01 28.22
CA GLY A 71 -23.05 -50.82 28.85
C GLY A 71 -22.94 -50.90 30.37
N SER A 72 -23.55 -51.90 31.02
CA SER A 72 -23.34 -52.21 32.44
C SER A 72 -23.66 -53.67 32.74
N ALA A 73 -23.19 -54.17 33.87
CA ALA A 73 -23.48 -55.51 34.35
C ALA A 73 -23.46 -55.56 35.87
N VAL A 74 -24.36 -56.36 36.43
CA VAL A 74 -24.33 -56.80 37.83
C VAL A 74 -24.24 -58.32 37.86
N GLY A 75 -23.62 -58.87 38.89
CA GLY A 75 -23.51 -60.31 39.02
C GLY A 75 -23.12 -60.77 40.42
N ALA A 76 -23.38 -62.04 40.67
CA ALA A 76 -22.91 -62.76 41.84
C ALA A 76 -22.42 -64.15 41.43
N VAL A 77 -21.34 -64.63 42.05
CA VAL A 77 -20.78 -65.96 41.81
C VAL A 77 -20.42 -66.62 43.15
N GLY A 78 -20.78 -67.90 43.29
CA GLY A 78 -20.52 -68.69 44.49
C GLY A 78 -21.58 -68.54 45.58
N ALA A 79 -21.34 -69.17 46.72
CA ALA A 79 -22.19 -69.12 47.90
C ALA A 79 -21.38 -68.68 49.14
N PRO A 80 -22.00 -68.10 50.18
CA PRO A 80 -21.31 -67.74 51.41
C PRO A 80 -20.56 -68.95 52.01
N PRO A 81 -19.33 -68.77 52.54
CA PRO A 81 -18.65 -67.50 52.80
C PRO A 81 -17.87 -66.92 51.62
N ASP A 82 -17.74 -67.64 50.49
CA ASP A 82 -16.90 -67.30 49.34
C ASP A 82 -17.67 -66.65 48.17
N ALA A 83 -18.90 -66.19 48.41
CA ALA A 83 -19.67 -65.45 47.42
C ALA A 83 -18.95 -64.15 47.03
N ALA A 84 -18.98 -63.83 45.75
CA ALA A 84 -18.49 -62.58 45.18
C ALA A 84 -19.63 -61.84 44.48
N TYR A 85 -19.79 -60.56 44.77
CA TYR A 85 -20.78 -59.66 44.18
C TYR A 85 -20.07 -58.55 43.44
N GLY A 86 -20.64 -58.09 42.33
CA GLY A 86 -20.02 -57.02 41.58
C GLY A 86 -20.94 -56.27 40.64
N VAL A 87 -20.49 -55.07 40.32
CA VAL A 87 -21.12 -54.19 39.33
C VAL A 87 -20.07 -53.48 38.51
N ALA A 88 -20.32 -53.37 37.21
CA ALA A 88 -19.55 -52.57 36.28
C ALA A 88 -20.49 -51.65 35.50
N LEU A 89 -20.10 -50.38 35.34
CA LEU A 89 -20.84 -49.38 34.58
C LEU A 89 -19.88 -48.69 33.61
N CYS A 90 -20.17 -48.77 32.31
CA CYS A 90 -19.50 -47.99 31.27
C CYS A 90 -20.28 -46.70 31.03
N ARG A 91 -19.58 -45.61 30.74
CA ARG A 91 -20.23 -44.37 30.30
C ARG A 91 -20.99 -44.62 29.00
N GLY A 92 -22.19 -44.05 28.85
CA GLY A 92 -23.10 -44.37 27.73
C GLY A 92 -22.56 -44.08 26.32
N ASP A 93 -21.54 -43.23 26.17
CA ASP A 93 -20.83 -42.97 24.91
C ASP A 93 -19.53 -43.79 24.74
N PHE A 94 -19.21 -44.65 25.70
CA PHE A 94 -18.06 -45.55 25.73
C PHE A 94 -18.54 -47.00 25.91
N THR A 95 -18.98 -47.64 24.83
CA THR A 95 -19.65 -48.95 24.87
C THR A 95 -18.87 -50.03 24.09
N GLY A 96 -19.35 -51.28 24.15
CA GLY A 96 -18.80 -52.38 23.36
C GLY A 96 -17.34 -52.73 23.71
N ASP A 97 -16.55 -53.01 22.68
CA ASP A 97 -15.17 -53.52 22.79
C ASP A 97 -14.20 -52.55 23.45
N ALA A 98 -14.47 -51.25 23.33
CA ALA A 98 -13.65 -50.23 23.99
C ALA A 98 -13.83 -50.31 25.50
N CYS A 99 -15.07 -50.39 25.99
CA CYS A 99 -15.32 -50.56 27.41
C CYS A 99 -14.86 -51.91 27.95
N ALA A 100 -15.13 -52.99 27.21
CA ALA A 100 -14.74 -54.33 27.62
C ALA A 100 -13.23 -54.47 27.88
N ARG A 101 -12.41 -53.82 27.03
CA ARG A 101 -10.95 -53.78 27.21
C ARG A 101 -10.55 -53.00 28.47
N GLY A 102 -11.03 -51.77 28.62
CA GLY A 102 -10.71 -50.94 29.79
C GLY A 102 -11.14 -51.57 31.12
N LEU A 103 -12.38 -52.07 31.19
CA LEU A 103 -12.87 -52.83 32.34
C LEU A 103 -12.05 -54.09 32.59
N GLY A 104 -11.69 -54.83 31.54
CA GLY A 104 -10.89 -56.05 31.65
C GLY A 104 -9.50 -55.79 32.23
N ASP A 105 -8.85 -54.70 31.84
CA ASP A 105 -7.54 -54.31 32.36
C ASP A 105 -7.64 -53.83 33.81
N ALA A 106 -8.65 -53.00 34.14
CA ALA A 106 -8.91 -52.57 35.52
C ALA A 106 -9.24 -53.73 36.46
N LEU A 107 -10.07 -54.69 36.00
CA LEU A 107 -10.39 -55.91 36.73
C LEU A 107 -9.17 -56.81 36.93
N ARG A 108 -8.33 -56.98 35.90
CA ARG A 108 -7.10 -57.77 36.01
C ARG A 108 -6.15 -57.17 37.04
N SER A 109 -6.00 -55.85 37.05
CA SER A 109 -5.18 -55.15 38.05
C SER A 109 -5.80 -55.26 39.45
N ALA A 110 -7.12 -55.13 39.59
CA ALA A 110 -7.82 -55.27 40.87
C ALA A 110 -7.76 -56.69 41.47
N VAL A 111 -7.76 -57.73 40.63
CA VAL A 111 -7.88 -59.14 41.07
C VAL A 111 -6.53 -59.86 41.17
N ASN A 112 -5.59 -59.58 40.27
CA ASN A 112 -4.39 -60.44 40.11
C ASN A 112 -3.07 -59.83 40.58
N ASP A 113 -2.99 -58.52 40.75
CA ASP A 113 -1.72 -57.84 41.00
C ASP A 113 -1.28 -58.01 42.47
N SER A 114 -0.10 -58.59 42.70
CA SER A 114 0.44 -58.84 44.06
C SER A 114 0.95 -57.59 44.75
N GLU A 115 1.36 -56.61 43.95
CA GLU A 115 1.67 -55.24 44.35
C GLU A 115 0.75 -54.33 43.52
N SER A 116 -0.52 -54.26 43.89
CA SER A 116 -1.46 -53.41 43.15
C SER A 116 -0.88 -51.99 43.03
N ALA A 117 -0.87 -51.43 41.82
CA ALA A 117 -0.56 -50.01 41.58
C ALA A 117 -1.41 -49.03 42.43
N PHE A 118 -2.46 -49.55 43.09
CA PHE A 118 -3.47 -48.82 43.85
C PHE A 118 -3.51 -49.16 45.35
N GLY A 119 -2.57 -49.94 45.88
CA GLY A 119 -2.50 -50.29 47.32
C GLY A 119 -3.60 -51.19 47.90
N CYS A 120 -4.57 -51.68 47.11
CA CYS A 120 -5.50 -52.73 47.54
C CYS A 120 -4.79 -54.10 47.48
N GLY A 121 -4.22 -54.57 48.59
CA GLY A 121 -3.53 -55.86 48.63
C GLY A 121 -4.43 -57.06 48.25
N ARG A 122 -3.81 -58.17 47.84
CA ARG A 122 -4.50 -59.43 47.42
C ARG A 122 -5.53 -60.01 48.40
N GLN A 123 -5.51 -59.57 49.65
CA GLN A 123 -6.38 -60.07 50.71
C GLN A 123 -7.72 -59.32 50.84
N VAL A 124 -7.92 -58.25 50.06
CA VAL A 124 -9.11 -57.39 50.16
C VAL A 124 -10.29 -58.01 49.42
N ARG A 125 -11.44 -58.13 50.10
CA ARG A 125 -12.69 -58.62 49.49
C ARG A 125 -13.53 -57.51 48.87
N ASP A 126 -13.31 -56.25 49.24
CA ASP A 126 -14.09 -55.09 48.76
C ASP A 126 -13.21 -54.09 48.03
N VAL A 127 -13.44 -53.91 46.73
CA VAL A 127 -12.70 -52.97 45.90
C VAL A 127 -13.68 -52.14 45.10
N THR A 128 -13.53 -50.82 45.15
CA THR A 128 -14.27 -49.89 44.29
C THR A 128 -13.28 -49.01 43.52
N LEU A 129 -13.42 -48.96 42.21
CA LEU A 129 -12.58 -48.16 41.32
C LEU A 129 -13.46 -47.17 40.54
N PHE A 130 -13.02 -45.92 40.49
CA PHE A 130 -13.66 -44.86 39.75
C PHE A 130 -12.74 -44.41 38.61
N TYR A 131 -13.18 -44.58 37.36
CA TYR A 131 -12.56 -43.99 36.19
C TYR A 131 -13.51 -42.98 35.54
N ASP A 132 -12.97 -42.17 34.64
CA ASP A 132 -13.76 -41.20 33.88
C ASP A 132 -14.77 -41.85 32.94
N ARG A 133 -14.39 -43.01 32.37
CA ARG A 133 -15.16 -43.74 31.36
C ARG A 133 -15.90 -44.97 31.90
N TYR A 134 -15.57 -45.45 33.10
CA TYR A 134 -16.23 -46.60 33.72
C TYR A 134 -16.07 -46.64 35.25
N GLN A 135 -16.95 -47.37 35.93
CA GLN A 135 -16.90 -47.61 37.36
C GLN A 135 -17.03 -49.11 37.63
N LEU A 136 -16.35 -49.59 38.68
CA LEU A 136 -16.39 -50.98 39.09
C LEU A 136 -16.44 -51.08 40.61
N ARG A 137 -17.29 -51.98 41.12
CA ARG A 137 -17.21 -52.43 42.51
C ARG A 137 -17.29 -53.96 42.58
N LEU A 138 -16.41 -54.53 43.39
CA LEU A 138 -16.39 -55.93 43.78
C LEU A 138 -16.51 -56.01 45.30
N SER A 139 -17.23 -57.02 45.82
CA SER A 139 -17.41 -57.20 47.26
C SER A 139 -17.65 -58.67 47.62
N GLY A 140 -17.25 -59.05 48.84
CA GLY A 140 -17.62 -60.34 49.43
C GLY A 140 -19.03 -60.36 50.04
N VAL A 141 -19.70 -59.21 50.11
CA VAL A 141 -21.03 -59.03 50.72
C VAL A 141 -22.00 -58.53 49.64
N ASP A 142 -23.27 -58.94 49.73
CA ASP A 142 -24.30 -58.42 48.84
C ASP A 142 -24.54 -56.92 49.12
N PHE A 143 -24.13 -56.07 48.18
CA PHE A 143 -24.38 -54.63 48.19
C PHE A 143 -25.34 -54.19 47.08
N LEU A 144 -25.86 -55.10 46.26
CA LEU A 144 -26.75 -54.77 45.13
C LEU A 144 -28.10 -54.18 45.60
N SER A 145 -28.36 -54.24 46.90
CA SER A 145 -29.53 -53.67 47.57
C SER A 145 -29.21 -52.56 48.60
N GLY A 146 -27.94 -52.20 48.83
CA GLY A 146 -27.51 -51.34 49.94
C GLY A 146 -26.69 -50.09 49.55
N ASP A 147 -26.03 -49.48 50.54
CA ASP A 147 -25.26 -48.24 50.39
C ASP A 147 -23.98 -48.40 49.54
N GLU A 148 -23.71 -47.40 48.72
CA GLU A 148 -22.59 -47.39 47.78
C GLU A 148 -21.48 -46.39 48.16
N PRO A 149 -20.20 -46.78 48.04
CA PRO A 149 -19.09 -45.86 48.14
C PRO A 149 -19.22 -44.75 47.11
N ARG A 150 -19.06 -43.52 47.57
CA ARG A 150 -19.10 -42.32 46.74
C ARG A 150 -17.71 -41.74 46.49
N TRP A 151 -17.50 -41.20 45.30
CA TRP A 151 -16.38 -40.32 44.96
C TRP A 151 -16.94 -39.04 44.35
N ALA A 152 -16.36 -37.89 44.69
CA ALA A 152 -16.76 -36.60 44.17
C ALA A 152 -15.53 -35.80 43.74
N GLY A 153 -15.69 -35.01 42.68
CA GLY A 153 -14.68 -34.08 42.20
C GLY A 153 -15.33 -32.88 41.52
N ASN A 154 -14.64 -31.75 41.54
CA ASN A 154 -15.11 -30.50 40.96
C ASN A 154 -14.04 -29.84 40.09
N ASN A 155 -14.50 -29.00 39.18
CA ASN A 155 -13.69 -28.00 38.52
C ASN A 155 -13.30 -26.92 39.56
N THR A 156 -12.10 -26.36 39.49
CA THR A 156 -11.66 -25.31 40.41
C THR A 156 -12.06 -23.90 39.94
N ASN A 157 -12.51 -23.77 38.70
CA ASN A 157 -13.07 -22.52 38.17
C ASN A 157 -14.51 -22.35 38.65
N PHE A 158 -14.92 -21.10 38.86
CA PHE A 158 -16.27 -20.77 39.30
C PHE A 158 -16.79 -19.48 38.66
N VAL A 159 -18.11 -19.40 38.55
CA VAL A 159 -18.87 -18.25 38.06
C VAL A 159 -18.82 -17.14 39.12
N ALA A 160 -18.41 -15.94 38.72
CA ALA A 160 -18.39 -14.74 39.56
C ALA A 160 -19.13 -13.59 38.87
N PRO A 161 -19.90 -12.73 39.56
CA PRO A 161 -20.03 -12.58 41.02
C PRO A 161 -20.97 -13.61 41.68
N ALA A 162 -21.03 -13.59 43.03
CA ALA A 162 -21.72 -14.61 43.84
C ALA A 162 -23.23 -14.74 43.56
N ASP A 163 -23.90 -13.68 43.13
CA ASP A 163 -25.30 -13.73 42.72
C ASP A 163 -25.49 -14.45 41.38
N ALA A 164 -24.55 -14.27 40.43
CA ALA A 164 -24.51 -15.03 39.19
C ALA A 164 -24.19 -16.51 39.45
N ALA A 165 -23.34 -16.79 40.45
CA ALA A 165 -23.03 -18.14 40.90
C ALA A 165 -24.29 -18.91 41.37
N GLN A 166 -25.18 -18.26 42.13
CA GLN A 166 -26.44 -18.87 42.59
C GLN A 166 -27.40 -19.16 41.43
N ARG A 167 -27.48 -18.24 40.44
CA ARG A 167 -28.29 -18.46 39.23
C ARG A 167 -27.72 -19.59 38.37
N PHE A 168 -26.40 -19.68 38.27
CA PHE A 168 -25.72 -20.78 37.59
C PHE A 168 -25.99 -22.13 38.27
N ASP A 169 -25.89 -22.22 39.60
CA ASP A 169 -26.25 -23.44 40.34
C ASP A 169 -27.72 -23.84 40.11
N GLY A 170 -28.62 -22.86 40.00
CA GLY A 170 -30.01 -23.08 39.62
C GLY A 170 -30.15 -23.70 38.23
N LEU A 171 -29.41 -23.20 37.24
CA LEU A 171 -29.38 -23.75 35.88
C LEU A 171 -28.75 -25.15 35.84
N VAL A 172 -27.71 -25.39 36.63
CA VAL A 172 -27.11 -26.73 36.81
C VAL A 172 -28.15 -27.70 37.32
N LYS A 173 -28.85 -27.34 38.41
CA LYS A 173 -29.92 -28.17 38.99
C LYS A 173 -31.02 -28.47 37.97
N GLU A 174 -31.50 -27.45 37.26
CA GLU A 174 -32.52 -27.61 36.22
C GLU A 174 -32.07 -28.61 35.14
N LEU A 175 -30.87 -28.43 34.60
CA LEU A 175 -30.34 -29.30 33.55
C LEU A 175 -30.21 -30.75 34.05
N VAL A 176 -29.51 -30.98 35.18
CA VAL A 176 -29.24 -32.34 35.69
C VAL A 176 -30.52 -33.04 36.14
N THR A 177 -31.48 -32.33 36.73
CA THR A 177 -32.81 -32.88 37.09
C THR A 177 -33.59 -33.29 35.84
N THR A 178 -33.52 -32.50 34.77
CA THR A 178 -34.19 -32.79 33.49
C THR A 178 -33.62 -34.04 32.85
N ILE A 179 -32.29 -34.11 32.68
CA ILE A 179 -31.67 -35.29 32.08
C ILE A 179 -31.80 -36.53 32.97
N ALA A 180 -31.88 -36.38 34.31
CA ALA A 180 -32.13 -37.52 35.20
C ALA A 180 -33.53 -38.11 35.01
N ALA A 181 -34.54 -37.30 34.66
CA ALA A 181 -35.87 -37.81 34.37
C ALA A 181 -35.87 -38.58 33.05
N ILE A 182 -35.15 -38.06 32.05
CA ILE A 182 -34.98 -38.73 30.76
C ILE A 182 -34.22 -40.05 30.93
N ALA A 183 -33.10 -40.07 31.67
CA ALA A 183 -32.29 -41.28 31.86
C ALA A 183 -33.08 -42.39 32.57
N ALA A 184 -33.88 -42.07 33.58
CA ALA A 184 -34.68 -43.06 34.31
C ALA A 184 -35.64 -43.83 33.38
N GLU A 185 -36.22 -43.15 32.38
CA GLU A 185 -37.17 -43.73 31.44
C GLU A 185 -36.49 -44.46 30.26
N ARG A 186 -35.24 -44.13 29.93
CA ARG A 186 -34.56 -44.73 28.77
C ARG A 186 -34.03 -46.14 29.07
N PRO A 187 -34.10 -47.09 28.12
CA PRO A 187 -33.58 -48.46 28.32
C PRO A 187 -32.09 -48.54 28.64
N ASP A 188 -31.29 -47.62 28.10
CA ASP A 188 -29.84 -47.52 28.33
C ASP A 188 -29.47 -46.77 29.62
N ARG A 189 -30.47 -46.24 30.34
CA ARG A 189 -30.33 -45.47 31.57
C ARG A 189 -29.35 -44.30 31.48
N TYR A 190 -29.19 -43.73 30.29
CA TYR A 190 -28.20 -42.70 29.99
C TYR A 190 -28.84 -41.46 29.34
N ALA A 191 -28.50 -40.27 29.83
CA ALA A 191 -28.94 -39.03 29.21
C ALA A 191 -27.90 -37.92 29.34
N THR A 192 -27.87 -37.09 28.30
CA THR A 192 -26.98 -35.93 28.21
C THR A 192 -27.77 -34.70 27.83
N GLY A 193 -27.29 -33.53 28.23
CA GLY A 193 -27.99 -32.29 27.93
C GLY A 193 -27.07 -31.11 27.84
N ARG A 194 -27.58 -30.07 27.21
CA ARG A 194 -26.94 -28.76 27.13
C ARG A 194 -27.90 -27.68 27.60
N SER A 195 -27.36 -26.64 28.22
CA SER A 195 -28.03 -25.37 28.46
C SER A 195 -27.06 -24.22 28.24
N ARG A 196 -27.55 -22.98 28.21
CA ARG A 196 -26.73 -21.78 28.05
C ARG A 196 -26.93 -20.82 29.22
N PHE A 197 -25.83 -20.37 29.79
CA PHE A 197 -25.79 -19.31 30.78
C PHE A 197 -25.34 -18.01 30.10
N GLU A 198 -26.31 -17.26 29.59
CA GLU A 198 -26.08 -16.08 28.73
C GLU A 198 -25.34 -14.94 29.45
N GLU A 199 -25.51 -14.78 30.76
CA GLU A 199 -24.86 -13.74 31.58
C GLU A 199 -23.32 -13.74 31.42
N GLN A 200 -22.72 -14.91 31.18
CA GLN A 200 -21.27 -15.06 31.00
C GLN A 200 -20.89 -15.84 29.74
N ARG A 201 -21.87 -16.07 28.85
CA ARG A 201 -21.70 -16.85 27.61
C ARG A 201 -21.10 -18.24 27.86
N LEU A 202 -21.41 -18.84 29.00
CA LEU A 202 -21.00 -20.20 29.33
C LEU A 202 -22.00 -21.18 28.72
N THR A 203 -21.48 -22.27 28.17
CA THR A 203 -22.32 -23.39 27.75
C THR A 203 -22.19 -24.47 28.81
N LEU A 204 -23.31 -24.87 29.39
CA LEU A 204 -23.36 -25.90 30.42
C LEU A 204 -23.71 -27.23 29.78
N TYR A 205 -22.92 -28.25 30.06
CA TYR A 205 -23.19 -29.62 29.64
C TYR A 205 -23.41 -30.52 30.86
N GLY A 206 -24.35 -31.45 30.74
CA GLY A 206 -24.71 -32.39 31.80
C GLY A 206 -24.78 -33.82 31.28
N LEU A 207 -24.40 -34.77 32.13
CA LEU A 207 -24.47 -36.21 31.89
C LEU A 207 -24.92 -36.91 33.16
N VAL A 208 -25.90 -37.80 33.01
CA VAL A 208 -26.36 -38.68 34.09
C VAL A 208 -26.52 -40.10 33.59
N GLN A 209 -26.29 -41.06 34.47
CA GLN A 209 -26.40 -42.47 34.12
C GLN A 209 -26.70 -43.35 35.32
N CYS A 210 -27.40 -44.46 35.09
CA CYS A 210 -27.51 -45.59 36.03
C CYS A 210 -27.11 -46.92 35.36
N THR A 211 -26.96 -47.99 36.15
CA THR A 211 -26.85 -49.34 35.59
C THR A 211 -28.20 -49.81 35.02
N VAL A 212 -28.15 -50.57 33.92
CA VAL A 212 -29.34 -50.94 33.13
C VAL A 212 -30.28 -51.90 33.86
N ASP A 213 -29.78 -52.61 34.88
CA ASP A 213 -30.58 -53.51 35.72
C ASP A 213 -31.51 -52.76 36.69
N MET A 214 -31.32 -51.45 36.89
CA MET A 214 -32.18 -50.65 37.75
C MET A 214 -33.55 -50.38 37.10
N SER A 215 -34.60 -50.48 37.92
CA SER A 215 -35.92 -49.94 37.57
C SER A 215 -35.85 -48.42 37.41
N PRO A 216 -36.76 -47.80 36.63
CA PRO A 216 -36.82 -46.35 36.47
C PRO A 216 -36.87 -45.61 37.82
N GLU A 217 -37.65 -46.12 38.78
CA GLU A 217 -37.82 -45.51 40.11
C GLU A 217 -36.52 -45.56 40.92
N ARG A 218 -35.82 -46.70 40.89
CA ARG A 218 -34.54 -46.86 41.60
C ARG A 218 -33.44 -46.00 40.97
N CYS A 219 -33.38 -45.94 39.65
CA CYS A 219 -32.44 -45.06 38.94
C CYS A 219 -32.72 -43.59 39.29
N ARG A 220 -33.99 -43.18 39.23
CA ARG A 220 -34.40 -41.82 39.56
C ARG A 220 -34.05 -41.45 41.00
N ALA A 221 -34.36 -42.32 41.97
CA ALA A 221 -34.03 -42.09 43.37
C ALA A 221 -32.51 -41.96 43.61
N CYS A 222 -31.70 -42.78 42.93
CA CYS A 222 -30.23 -42.71 43.00
C CYS A 222 -29.73 -41.35 42.49
N LEU A 223 -30.16 -40.94 41.29
CA LEU A 223 -29.75 -39.67 40.68
C LEU A 223 -30.24 -38.46 41.50
N ASP A 224 -31.47 -38.47 42.02
CA ASP A 224 -31.99 -37.40 42.88
C ASP A 224 -31.20 -37.26 44.19
N GLY A 225 -30.78 -38.38 44.77
CA GLY A 225 -29.90 -38.40 45.93
C GLY A 225 -28.55 -37.73 45.64
N LEU A 226 -27.94 -38.05 44.49
CA LEU A 226 -26.69 -37.41 44.06
C LEU A 226 -26.87 -35.91 43.79
N ILE A 227 -27.90 -35.52 43.03
CA ILE A 227 -28.20 -34.11 42.71
C ILE A 227 -28.42 -33.30 44.00
N SER A 228 -29.13 -33.86 44.98
CA SER A 228 -29.40 -33.19 46.25
C SER A 228 -28.15 -32.98 47.10
N ALA A 229 -27.11 -33.80 46.92
CA ALA A 229 -25.84 -33.66 47.62
C ALA A 229 -24.93 -32.54 47.07
N PHE A 230 -25.18 -32.05 45.86
CA PHE A 230 -24.31 -31.09 45.15
C PHE A 230 -24.03 -29.81 45.97
N PRO A 231 -25.03 -29.10 46.55
CA PRO A 231 -24.77 -27.85 47.28
C PRO A 231 -23.95 -28.02 48.57
N ALA A 232 -23.98 -29.22 49.15
CA ALA A 232 -23.17 -29.55 50.32
C ALA A 232 -21.75 -29.99 49.93
N THR A 233 -21.63 -30.71 48.81
CA THR A 233 -20.36 -31.29 48.33
C THR A 233 -19.49 -30.26 47.62
N PHE A 234 -20.09 -29.33 46.87
CA PHE A 234 -19.39 -28.33 46.07
C PHE A 234 -19.61 -26.94 46.64
N ARG A 235 -18.64 -26.45 47.41
CA ARG A 235 -18.60 -25.08 47.95
C ARG A 235 -17.28 -24.41 47.59
N PRO A 236 -17.27 -23.11 47.22
CA PRO A 236 -18.43 -22.20 47.08
C PRO A 236 -19.31 -22.49 45.85
N SER A 237 -20.48 -21.85 45.78
CA SER A 237 -21.41 -21.91 44.63
C SER A 237 -20.79 -21.48 43.31
N GLY A 238 -21.37 -21.93 42.20
CA GLY A 238 -20.99 -21.53 40.85
C GLY A 238 -19.83 -22.29 40.25
N GLN A 239 -19.46 -23.47 40.77
CA GLN A 239 -18.38 -24.27 40.18
C GLN A 239 -18.66 -24.53 38.70
N HIS A 240 -17.67 -24.37 37.82
CA HIS A 240 -17.83 -24.64 36.39
C HIS A 240 -18.11 -26.12 36.09
N GLY A 241 -17.83 -26.99 37.05
CA GLY A 241 -18.17 -28.39 36.95
C GLY A 241 -18.12 -29.13 38.27
N GLY A 242 -18.89 -30.19 38.33
CA GLY A 242 -19.03 -31.06 39.48
C GLY A 242 -19.48 -32.44 39.06
N ARG A 243 -18.90 -33.45 39.67
CA ARG A 243 -19.28 -34.85 39.45
C ARG A 243 -19.33 -35.63 40.75
N ILE A 244 -20.37 -36.43 40.90
CA ILE A 244 -20.48 -37.43 41.95
C ILE A 244 -20.68 -38.78 41.27
N LEU A 245 -19.77 -39.70 41.56
CA LEU A 245 -19.75 -41.06 41.05
C LEU A 245 -20.07 -42.02 42.20
N VAL A 246 -21.09 -42.86 42.01
CA VAL A 246 -21.25 -44.12 42.73
C VAL A 246 -21.26 -45.26 41.69
N PRO A 247 -20.86 -46.49 42.06
CA PRO A 247 -20.77 -47.61 41.13
C PRO A 247 -22.01 -47.83 40.24
N ARG A 248 -23.20 -47.50 40.73
CA ARG A 248 -24.44 -47.73 39.98
C ARG A 248 -25.15 -46.51 39.43
N CYS A 249 -24.76 -45.31 39.82
CA CYS A 249 -25.28 -44.09 39.20
C CYS A 249 -24.28 -42.94 39.28
N THR A 250 -24.38 -42.01 38.32
CA THR A 250 -23.44 -40.91 38.17
C THR A 250 -24.17 -39.66 37.75
N VAL A 251 -23.75 -38.52 38.30
CA VAL A 251 -24.16 -37.18 37.84
C VAL A 251 -22.91 -36.35 37.63
N ARG A 252 -22.79 -35.74 36.45
CA ARG A 252 -21.71 -34.83 36.08
C ARG A 252 -22.24 -33.64 35.30
N TYR A 253 -21.67 -32.47 35.57
CA TYR A 253 -21.79 -31.30 34.70
C TYR A 253 -20.44 -30.60 34.56
N GLU A 254 -20.23 -29.95 33.42
CA GLU A 254 -19.06 -29.10 33.13
C GLU A 254 -19.45 -27.98 32.15
N THR A 255 -18.65 -26.92 32.08
CA THR A 255 -18.79 -25.85 31.08
C THR A 255 -18.05 -26.10 29.76
N ASP A 256 -17.37 -27.24 29.63
CA ASP A 256 -16.76 -27.72 28.40
C ASP A 256 -17.38 -29.06 27.95
N ASP A 257 -17.24 -29.39 26.68
CA ASP A 257 -17.81 -30.60 26.06
C ASP A 257 -16.81 -31.74 25.90
N THR A 258 -15.62 -31.65 26.51
CA THR A 258 -14.55 -32.61 26.26
C THR A 258 -14.79 -33.98 26.88
N PHE A 259 -15.75 -34.09 27.79
CA PHE A 259 -15.97 -35.29 28.61
C PHE A 259 -17.01 -36.28 28.07
N PHE A 260 -17.76 -35.94 27.02
CA PHE A 260 -18.64 -36.89 26.31
C PHE A 260 -18.94 -36.45 24.88
N ASN A 261 -19.46 -37.37 24.06
CA ASN A 261 -19.87 -37.06 22.69
C ASN A 261 -21.16 -36.20 22.62
N THR A 262 -21.04 -34.96 22.13
CA THR A 262 -22.14 -33.98 22.03
C THR A 262 -22.99 -34.07 20.75
N ALA A 263 -22.69 -34.99 19.82
CA ALA A 263 -23.42 -35.09 18.56
C ALA A 263 -24.93 -35.43 18.75
N ASN A 264 -25.26 -36.19 19.79
CA ASN A 264 -26.62 -36.69 20.06
C ASN A 264 -27.07 -36.37 21.50
N LEU A 265 -27.26 -35.08 21.82
CA LEU A 265 -27.79 -34.65 23.12
C LEU A 265 -29.24 -35.10 23.32
N SER A 266 -29.58 -35.56 24.53
CA SER A 266 -30.97 -35.89 24.89
C SER A 266 -31.84 -34.63 25.01
N VAL A 267 -31.27 -33.49 25.42
CA VAL A 267 -31.99 -32.21 25.53
C VAL A 267 -31.05 -31.01 25.29
N ASP A 268 -31.58 -29.95 24.65
CA ASP A 268 -30.92 -28.65 24.49
C ASP A 268 -31.85 -27.57 25.06
N LEU A 269 -31.69 -27.27 26.35
CA LEU A 269 -32.46 -26.25 27.04
C LEU A 269 -32.02 -24.86 26.59
N HIS A 270 -32.95 -23.91 26.56
CA HIS A 270 -32.69 -22.50 26.20
C HIS A 270 -32.08 -22.27 24.81
N LYS A 271 -32.35 -23.15 23.83
CA LYS A 271 -31.89 -22.98 22.43
C LYS A 271 -32.32 -21.62 21.85
N PRO A 272 -31.38 -20.74 21.42
CA PRO A 272 -31.75 -19.45 20.85
C PRO A 272 -32.45 -19.62 19.50
N LYS A 273 -33.51 -18.82 19.26
CA LYS A 273 -34.20 -18.77 17.96
C LYS A 273 -33.25 -18.23 16.87
N PRO A 274 -33.24 -18.79 15.65
CA PRO A 274 -32.36 -18.30 14.59
C PRO A 274 -32.73 -16.89 14.13
N SER A 275 -31.76 -15.96 14.16
CA SER A 275 -31.88 -14.59 13.63
C SER A 275 -31.49 -14.52 12.14
N LYS A 276 -32.30 -13.83 11.32
CA LYS A 276 -32.10 -13.66 9.86
C LYS A 276 -31.07 -12.57 9.48
N SER A 277 -30.33 -12.01 10.45
CA SER A 277 -29.44 -10.85 10.23
C SER A 277 -28.29 -11.09 9.24
N TRP A 278 -27.87 -12.34 9.02
CA TRP A 278 -26.77 -12.68 8.12
C TRP A 278 -27.10 -12.41 6.63
N LEU A 279 -28.38 -12.45 6.25
CA LEU A 279 -28.82 -12.24 4.87
C LEU A 279 -28.60 -10.81 4.38
N TRP A 280 -28.72 -9.82 5.27
CA TRP A 280 -28.52 -8.40 4.93
C TRP A 280 -27.04 -8.04 4.80
N ALA A 281 -26.19 -8.67 5.61
CA ALA A 281 -24.74 -8.46 5.54
C ALA A 281 -24.15 -8.99 4.21
N THR A 282 -24.62 -10.13 3.72
CA THR A 282 -24.15 -10.70 2.44
C THR A 282 -24.56 -9.84 1.24
N ILE A 283 -25.80 -9.33 1.22
CA ILE A 283 -26.28 -8.43 0.16
C ILE A 283 -25.45 -7.13 0.12
N ALA A 284 -25.12 -6.56 1.28
CA ALA A 284 -24.30 -5.36 1.37
C ALA A 284 -22.87 -5.58 0.82
N VAL A 285 -22.22 -6.68 1.20
CA VAL A 285 -20.86 -7.01 0.73
C VAL A 285 -20.84 -7.23 -0.79
N VAL A 286 -21.79 -7.98 -1.34
CA VAL A 286 -21.88 -8.22 -2.79
C VAL A 286 -22.09 -6.90 -3.56
N SER A 287 -22.93 -6.01 -3.06
CA SER A 287 -23.20 -4.71 -3.69
C SER A 287 -21.94 -3.84 -3.75
N VAL A 288 -21.14 -3.82 -2.68
CA VAL A 288 -19.86 -3.08 -2.64
C VAL A 288 -18.85 -3.64 -3.64
N LEU A 289 -18.75 -4.97 -3.75
CA LEU A 289 -17.84 -5.62 -4.70
C LEU A 289 -18.19 -5.32 -6.16
N VAL A 290 -19.48 -5.30 -6.50
CA VAL A 290 -19.96 -4.96 -7.86
C VAL A 290 -19.65 -3.50 -8.21
N LEU A 291 -19.88 -2.56 -7.27
CA LEU A 291 -19.56 -1.15 -7.47
C LEU A 291 -18.05 -0.93 -7.65
N ALA A 292 -17.21 -1.61 -6.86
CA ALA A 292 -15.76 -1.56 -6.99
C ALA A 292 -15.29 -2.08 -8.36
N ALA A 293 -15.80 -3.23 -8.80
CA ALA A 293 -15.47 -3.79 -10.12
C ALA A 293 -15.90 -2.87 -11.27
N SER A 294 -17.08 -2.27 -11.19
CA SER A 294 -17.58 -1.29 -12.17
C SER A 294 -16.70 -0.04 -12.25
N PHE A 295 -16.28 0.50 -11.09
CA PHE A 295 -15.37 1.65 -11.03
C PHE A 295 -14.00 1.33 -11.64
N LEU A 296 -13.42 0.16 -11.34
CA LEU A 296 -12.16 -0.28 -11.91
C LEU A 296 -12.26 -0.46 -13.43
N LEU A 297 -13.37 -1.03 -13.93
CA LEU A 297 -13.62 -1.17 -15.37
C LEU A 297 -13.77 0.20 -16.06
N HIS A 298 -14.48 1.15 -15.45
CA HIS A 298 -14.61 2.51 -15.97
C HIS A 298 -13.25 3.22 -16.03
N ARG A 299 -12.44 3.13 -14.97
CA ARG A 299 -11.07 3.67 -14.92
C ARG A 299 -10.21 3.05 -16.02
N TRP A 300 -10.24 1.73 -16.19
CA TRP A 300 -9.51 1.03 -17.23
C TRP A 300 -9.93 1.48 -18.64
N ARG A 301 -11.24 1.56 -18.91
CA ARG A 301 -11.77 2.07 -20.18
C ARG A 301 -11.34 3.52 -20.45
N LYS A 302 -11.38 4.40 -19.44
CA LYS A 302 -10.95 5.81 -19.55
C LYS A 302 -9.45 5.92 -19.86
N ILE A 303 -8.62 5.14 -19.17
CA ILE A 303 -7.16 5.10 -19.42
C ILE A 303 -6.87 4.57 -20.83
N ARG A 304 -7.55 3.48 -21.25
CA ARG A 304 -7.39 2.92 -22.59
C ARG A 304 -7.76 3.92 -23.67
N ARG A 305 -8.91 4.60 -23.55
CA ARG A 305 -9.34 5.66 -24.49
C ARG A 305 -8.32 6.81 -24.58
N LYS A 306 -7.81 7.30 -23.43
CA LYS A 306 -6.76 8.33 -23.42
C LYS A 306 -5.49 7.88 -24.14
N ARG A 307 -5.06 6.63 -23.93
CA ARG A 307 -3.88 6.06 -24.61
C ARG A 307 -4.07 5.95 -26.12
N GLU A 308 -5.24 5.51 -26.59
CA GLU A 308 -5.52 5.43 -28.03
C GLU A 308 -5.56 6.82 -28.69
N LEU A 309 -6.17 7.82 -28.03
CA LEU A 309 -6.18 9.19 -28.55
C LEU A 309 -4.76 9.77 -28.66
N ALA A 310 -3.94 9.61 -27.62
CA ALA A 310 -2.54 10.06 -27.64
C ALA A 310 -1.72 9.38 -28.76
N ARG A 311 -1.96 8.08 -29.04
CA ARG A 311 -1.31 7.37 -30.16
C ARG A 311 -1.75 7.92 -31.51
N LEU A 312 -3.05 8.20 -31.69
CA LEU A 312 -3.58 8.80 -32.92
C LEU A 312 -2.99 10.19 -33.17
N GLU A 313 -2.89 11.00 -32.12
CA GLU A 313 -2.29 12.33 -32.18
C GLU A 313 -0.80 12.25 -32.55
N LEU A 314 -0.04 11.35 -31.91
CA LEU A 314 1.36 11.10 -32.23
C LEU A 314 1.55 10.66 -33.69
N ARG A 315 0.68 9.78 -34.21
CA ARG A 315 0.70 9.35 -35.62
C ARG A 315 0.42 10.50 -36.58
N ARG A 316 -0.60 11.32 -36.31
CA ARG A 316 -0.90 12.52 -37.11
C ARG A 316 0.27 13.49 -37.13
N LEU A 317 0.88 13.73 -35.97
CA LEU A 317 2.01 14.63 -35.84
C LEU A 317 3.26 14.08 -36.56
N SER A 318 3.51 12.77 -36.47
CA SER A 318 4.58 12.11 -37.21
C SER A 318 4.39 12.21 -38.73
N LEU A 319 3.16 12.04 -39.22
CA LEU A 319 2.84 12.25 -40.64
C LEU A 319 3.09 13.71 -41.05
N ALA A 320 2.65 14.68 -40.26
CA ALA A 320 2.89 16.10 -40.54
C ALA A 320 4.39 16.45 -40.61
N VAL A 321 5.20 15.87 -39.70
CA VAL A 321 6.66 16.02 -39.73
C VAL A 321 7.24 15.43 -41.02
N LYS A 322 6.82 14.22 -41.41
CA LYS A 322 7.24 13.60 -42.69
C LYS A 322 6.89 14.48 -43.89
N SER A 323 5.70 15.08 -43.92
CA SER A 323 5.29 15.99 -44.98
C SER A 323 6.18 17.24 -45.07
N VAL A 324 6.50 17.87 -43.94
CA VAL A 324 7.42 19.02 -43.90
C VAL A 324 8.79 18.65 -44.46
N ILE A 325 9.32 17.49 -44.07
CA ILE A 325 10.64 17.04 -44.54
C ILE A 325 10.64 16.73 -46.03
N ASN A 326 9.57 16.12 -46.55
CA ASN A 326 9.46 15.86 -47.98
C ASN A 326 9.43 17.17 -48.78
N LEU A 327 8.83 18.24 -48.24
CA LEU A 327 8.94 19.57 -48.85
C LEU A 327 10.40 20.06 -48.87
N TRP A 328 11.13 19.91 -47.77
CA TRP A 328 12.55 20.29 -47.71
C TRP A 328 13.45 19.46 -48.62
N ARG A 329 13.17 18.16 -48.79
CA ARG A 329 13.86 17.30 -49.79
C ARG A 329 13.71 17.85 -51.21
N MET A 330 12.58 18.48 -51.52
CA MET A 330 12.35 19.08 -52.84
C MET A 330 13.02 20.45 -52.99
N GLU A 331 13.34 21.13 -51.89
CA GLU A 331 13.95 22.48 -51.85
C GLU A 331 15.48 22.45 -51.58
N GLU A 332 16.13 21.28 -51.64
CA GLU A 332 17.56 21.03 -51.30
C GLU A 332 18.57 21.90 -52.07
N GLY A 333 18.16 22.67 -53.09
CA GLY A 333 19.03 23.53 -53.89
C GLY A 333 19.21 24.98 -53.41
N ASN A 334 18.39 25.51 -52.48
CA ASN A 334 18.37 26.99 -52.25
C ASN A 334 18.26 27.44 -50.77
N SER A 335 18.15 26.53 -49.80
CA SER A 335 17.77 26.86 -48.41
C SER A 335 18.87 26.74 -47.35
N GLY A 336 20.03 26.17 -47.68
CA GLY A 336 21.13 25.96 -46.71
C GLY A 336 20.82 24.96 -45.59
N PHE A 337 19.74 24.17 -45.75
CA PHE A 337 19.29 23.11 -44.85
C PHE A 337 19.58 21.72 -45.47
N SER A 338 20.12 20.79 -44.68
CA SER A 338 20.52 19.45 -45.14
C SER A 338 19.87 18.31 -44.36
N LEU A 339 19.61 17.20 -45.02
CA LEU A 339 19.18 15.96 -44.38
C LEU A 339 20.39 15.05 -44.15
N TYR A 340 20.62 14.71 -42.89
CA TYR A 340 21.73 13.86 -42.49
C TYR A 340 21.26 12.45 -42.15
N ASP A 341 22.11 11.47 -42.43
CA ASP A 341 21.92 10.09 -42.00
C ASP A 341 22.39 9.88 -40.55
N LEU A 342 21.80 8.89 -39.86
CA LEU A 342 22.19 8.60 -38.47
C LEU A 342 23.66 8.17 -38.38
N SER A 343 24.17 7.49 -39.41
CA SER A 343 25.59 7.11 -39.52
C SER A 343 26.50 8.34 -39.52
N GLN A 344 26.13 9.40 -40.25
CA GLN A 344 26.89 10.66 -40.28
C GLN A 344 26.87 11.34 -38.91
N MET A 345 25.71 11.40 -38.25
CA MET A 345 25.60 12.01 -36.91
C MET A 345 26.35 11.20 -35.84
N LYS A 346 26.32 9.87 -35.92
CA LYS A 346 27.12 8.99 -35.06
C LYS A 346 28.62 9.19 -35.31
N GLY A 347 29.05 9.23 -36.57
CA GLY A 347 30.45 9.49 -36.92
C GLY A 347 30.93 10.84 -36.39
N ALA A 348 30.16 11.90 -36.66
CA ALA A 348 30.51 13.27 -36.27
C ALA A 348 30.61 13.46 -34.75
N THR A 349 29.81 12.73 -33.97
CA THR A 349 29.74 12.86 -32.49
C THR A 349 30.52 11.78 -31.74
N ASN A 350 31.29 10.94 -32.44
CA ASN A 350 31.96 9.76 -31.87
C ASN A 350 30.98 8.85 -31.09
N GLY A 351 29.88 8.47 -31.74
CA GLY A 351 28.83 7.62 -31.16
C GLY A 351 27.99 8.30 -30.09
N PHE A 352 27.83 9.62 -30.13
CA PHE A 352 27.21 10.43 -29.07
C PHE A 352 27.93 10.26 -27.71
N SER A 353 29.27 10.25 -27.74
CA SER A 353 30.11 10.12 -26.54
C SER A 353 29.76 11.18 -25.49
N ILE A 354 29.85 10.79 -24.22
CA ILE A 354 29.65 11.69 -23.08
C ILE A 354 30.68 12.83 -23.08
N GLU A 355 31.88 12.60 -23.63
CA GLU A 355 32.94 13.61 -23.76
C GLU A 355 32.55 14.75 -24.70
N ASN A 356 31.75 14.43 -25.73
CA ASN A 356 31.24 15.40 -26.69
C ASN A 356 29.95 16.07 -26.20
N LYS A 357 29.42 15.73 -25.03
CA LYS A 357 28.17 16.29 -24.54
C LYS A 357 28.35 17.74 -24.10
N LEU A 358 27.64 18.65 -24.76
CA LEU A 358 27.64 20.08 -24.44
C LEU A 358 26.68 20.41 -23.30
N GLY A 359 25.55 19.68 -23.22
CA GLY A 359 24.53 19.88 -22.20
C GLY A 359 23.35 18.93 -22.38
N GLN A 360 22.42 18.95 -21.41
CA GLN A 360 21.14 18.25 -21.50
C GLN A 360 20.07 19.03 -20.75
N GLY A 361 19.03 19.43 -21.48
CA GLY A 361 17.83 20.06 -20.91
C GLY A 361 16.63 19.12 -20.98
N GLY A 362 15.43 19.65 -20.72
CA GLY A 362 14.15 18.91 -20.81
C GLY A 362 13.82 18.36 -22.20
N PHE A 363 14.55 18.81 -23.22
CA PHE A 363 14.25 18.57 -24.64
C PHE A 363 15.19 17.57 -25.30
N GLY A 364 16.30 17.21 -24.66
CA GLY A 364 17.28 16.27 -25.22
C GLY A 364 18.71 16.61 -24.83
N ALA A 365 19.63 15.72 -25.21
CA ALA A 365 21.06 15.94 -25.05
C ALA A 365 21.62 16.62 -26.30
N VAL A 366 22.54 17.57 -26.09
CA VAL A 366 23.24 18.28 -27.17
C VAL A 366 24.70 17.85 -27.16
N TYR A 367 25.23 17.50 -28.34
CA TYR A 367 26.59 17.03 -28.52
C TYR A 367 27.35 17.93 -29.49
N LYS A 368 28.64 18.16 -29.23
CA LYS A 368 29.56 18.70 -30.22
C LYS A 368 29.83 17.60 -31.26
N GLY A 369 29.84 17.98 -32.52
CA GLY A 369 30.24 17.10 -33.61
C GLY A 369 31.16 17.81 -34.59
N LEU A 370 31.90 17.01 -35.36
CA LEU A 370 32.73 17.47 -36.46
C LEU A 370 32.33 16.71 -37.73
N LEU A 371 31.82 17.41 -38.73
CA LEU A 371 31.50 16.83 -40.02
C LEU A 371 32.78 16.50 -40.83
N PRO A 372 32.72 15.62 -41.84
CA PRO A 372 33.89 15.24 -42.64
C PRO A 372 34.55 16.41 -43.40
N ASP A 373 33.79 17.46 -43.68
CA ASP A 373 34.24 18.71 -44.32
C ASP A 373 34.94 19.66 -43.33
N GLY A 374 35.06 19.28 -42.06
CA GLY A 374 35.67 20.08 -41.00
C GLY A 374 34.70 21.05 -40.31
N LEU A 375 33.41 21.06 -40.67
CA LEU A 375 32.43 21.94 -40.04
C LEU A 375 32.08 21.45 -38.62
N GLU A 376 32.31 22.31 -37.63
CA GLU A 376 31.86 22.07 -36.25
C GLU A 376 30.35 22.29 -36.12
N ILE A 377 29.66 21.32 -35.52
CA ILE A 377 28.21 21.31 -35.38
C ILE A 377 27.77 21.03 -33.94
N ALA A 378 26.58 21.48 -33.60
CA ALA A 378 25.87 21.10 -32.38
C ALA A 378 24.68 20.19 -32.73
N VAL A 379 24.71 18.97 -32.19
CA VAL A 379 23.76 17.89 -32.50
C VAL A 379 22.81 17.70 -31.32
N LYS A 380 21.58 18.21 -31.43
CA LYS A 380 20.52 18.08 -30.42
C LYS A 380 19.72 16.81 -30.70
N ARG A 381 19.95 15.77 -29.91
CA ARG A 381 19.23 14.47 -30.00
C ARG A 381 18.03 14.49 -29.05
N LEU A 382 16.83 14.46 -29.62
CA LEU A 382 15.59 14.55 -28.85
C LEU A 382 15.25 13.21 -28.19
N GLY A 383 14.66 13.27 -27.00
CA GLY A 383 14.31 12.07 -26.22
C GLY A 383 13.25 11.18 -26.90
N PRO A 384 13.34 9.84 -26.78
CA PRO A 384 12.39 8.93 -27.40
C PRO A 384 11.00 9.05 -26.74
N ARG A 385 9.96 9.23 -27.58
CA ARG A 385 8.51 9.07 -27.26
C ARG A 385 7.80 10.17 -26.46
N SER A 386 8.30 11.41 -26.39
CA SER A 386 7.48 12.51 -25.87
C SER A 386 6.67 13.18 -26.99
N LEU A 387 5.36 13.37 -26.78
CA LEU A 387 4.51 14.18 -27.66
C LEU A 387 5.07 15.61 -27.79
N GLN A 388 5.66 16.10 -26.70
CA GLN A 388 6.30 17.40 -26.62
C GLN A 388 7.53 17.51 -27.52
N GLY A 389 8.46 16.55 -27.46
CA GLY A 389 9.67 16.58 -28.30
C GLY A 389 9.33 16.48 -29.80
N LEU A 390 8.23 15.82 -30.16
CA LEU A 390 7.77 15.80 -31.56
C LEU A 390 7.17 17.14 -32.01
N LEU A 391 6.45 17.85 -31.13
CA LEU A 391 5.94 19.19 -31.40
C LEU A 391 7.08 20.19 -31.55
N GLU A 392 8.07 20.13 -30.66
CA GLU A 392 9.27 20.98 -30.71
C GLU A 392 10.09 20.74 -31.97
N PHE A 393 10.34 19.47 -32.31
CA PHE A 393 11.03 19.11 -33.55
C PHE A 393 10.33 19.68 -34.78
N LYS A 394 8.99 19.56 -34.82
CA LYS A 394 8.17 20.14 -35.89
C LYS A 394 8.31 21.66 -35.92
N ASN A 395 8.21 22.32 -34.76
CA ASN A 395 8.32 23.78 -34.66
C ASN A 395 9.70 24.27 -35.10
N GLU A 396 10.78 23.66 -34.61
CA GLU A 396 12.16 24.06 -34.93
C GLU A 396 12.44 23.92 -36.44
N ILE A 397 12.00 22.83 -37.08
CA ILE A 397 12.14 22.65 -38.55
C ILE A 397 11.24 23.61 -39.34
N GLN A 398 10.03 23.88 -38.87
CA GLN A 398 9.11 24.79 -39.56
C GLN A 398 9.55 26.27 -39.47
N LEU A 399 10.16 26.65 -38.35
CA LEU A 399 10.53 28.03 -38.03
C LEU A 399 11.96 28.36 -38.44
N ILE A 400 12.96 27.67 -37.88
CA ILE A 400 14.36 28.11 -38.00
C ILE A 400 14.86 27.98 -39.43
N ALA A 401 14.38 26.99 -40.18
CA ALA A 401 14.74 26.86 -41.59
C ALA A 401 14.26 28.05 -42.46
N LYS A 402 13.32 28.86 -41.97
CA LYS A 402 12.81 30.08 -42.65
C LYS A 402 13.32 31.38 -42.03
N LEU A 403 14.00 31.31 -40.89
CA LEU A 403 14.49 32.47 -40.16
C LEU A 403 15.99 32.59 -40.39
N GLN A 404 16.41 33.69 -41.01
CA GLN A 404 17.82 33.97 -41.27
C GLN A 404 18.14 35.37 -40.78
N HIS A 405 18.90 35.44 -39.69
CA HIS A 405 19.35 36.69 -39.10
C HIS A 405 20.62 36.43 -38.29
N ARG A 406 21.54 37.40 -38.27
CA ARG A 406 22.85 37.30 -37.58
C ARG A 406 22.75 36.98 -36.09
N SER A 407 21.66 37.40 -35.46
CA SER A 407 21.41 37.22 -34.03
C SER A 407 20.47 36.04 -33.70
N LEU A 408 20.27 35.10 -34.63
CA LEU A 408 19.56 33.85 -34.39
C LEU A 408 20.49 32.67 -34.72
N VAL A 409 20.40 31.58 -33.96
CA VAL A 409 21.17 30.36 -34.24
C VAL A 409 20.64 29.68 -35.49
N ARG A 410 21.53 29.37 -36.43
CA ARG A 410 21.19 28.72 -37.69
C ARG A 410 21.02 27.21 -37.53
N LEU A 411 19.85 26.70 -37.93
CA LEU A 411 19.61 25.28 -38.13
C LEU A 411 20.23 24.86 -39.47
N LEU A 412 21.23 23.98 -39.42
CA LEU A 412 21.91 23.44 -40.60
C LEU A 412 21.14 22.28 -41.23
N GLY A 413 20.38 21.54 -40.43
CA GLY A 413 19.71 20.34 -40.92
C GLY A 413 19.06 19.49 -39.86
N CYS A 414 18.56 18.34 -40.26
CA CYS A 414 18.04 17.34 -39.34
C CYS A 414 18.35 15.91 -39.79
N CYS A 415 18.27 14.97 -38.85
CA CYS A 415 18.36 13.54 -39.11
C CYS A 415 17.15 12.85 -38.50
N ILE A 416 16.53 11.94 -39.27
CA ILE A 416 15.41 11.12 -38.80
C ILE A 416 15.60 9.69 -39.25
N GLU A 417 15.58 8.78 -38.29
CA GLU A 417 15.56 7.34 -38.53
C GLU A 417 14.37 6.69 -37.82
N GLY A 418 13.45 6.16 -38.61
CA GLY A 418 12.22 5.55 -38.11
C GLY A 418 11.33 6.51 -37.30
N GLU A 419 10.65 5.97 -36.27
CA GLU A 419 9.77 6.76 -35.40
C GLU A 419 10.48 7.30 -34.15
N HIS A 420 11.71 6.85 -33.88
CA HIS A 420 12.36 7.01 -32.57
C HIS A 420 13.55 7.96 -32.57
N GLU A 421 14.29 8.10 -33.68
CA GLU A 421 15.44 9.01 -33.76
C GLU A 421 15.05 10.30 -34.46
N LYS A 422 15.18 11.42 -33.74
CA LYS A 422 14.97 12.78 -34.26
C LYS A 422 16.08 13.67 -33.74
N ILE A 423 16.87 14.19 -34.66
CA ILE A 423 18.10 14.91 -34.37
C ILE A 423 18.06 16.22 -35.15
N LEU A 424 18.40 17.31 -34.48
CA LEU A 424 18.55 18.64 -35.08
C LEU A 424 20.03 19.01 -35.08
N VAL A 425 20.48 19.60 -36.18
CA VAL A 425 21.89 19.94 -36.41
C VAL A 425 22.01 21.45 -36.55
N TYR A 426 22.74 22.06 -35.63
CA TYR A 426 22.96 23.49 -35.52
C TYR A 426 24.41 23.86 -35.81
N GLU A 427 24.65 25.11 -36.16
CA GLU A 427 26.01 25.68 -36.07
C GLU A 427 26.52 25.60 -34.62
N TYR A 428 27.80 25.28 -34.45
CA TYR A 428 28.41 25.21 -33.12
C TYR A 428 28.69 26.62 -32.56
N MET A 429 28.37 26.82 -31.28
CA MET A 429 28.59 28.08 -30.55
C MET A 429 29.72 27.88 -29.53
N PRO A 430 30.95 28.35 -29.81
CA PRO A 430 32.12 28.04 -28.99
C PRO A 430 32.08 28.66 -27.60
N ASN A 431 31.45 29.83 -27.45
CA ASN A 431 31.34 30.53 -26.17
C ASN A 431 30.09 30.13 -25.36
N LYS A 432 29.33 29.14 -25.84
CA LYS A 432 28.16 28.55 -25.16
C LYS A 432 27.11 29.59 -24.80
N SER A 433 26.29 29.33 -23.78
CA SER A 433 25.17 30.19 -23.37
C SER A 433 25.60 31.33 -22.44
N LEU A 434 24.87 32.44 -22.51
CA LEU A 434 25.17 33.69 -21.81
C LEU A 434 25.16 33.54 -20.28
N ASP A 435 24.26 32.73 -19.74
CA ASP A 435 24.12 32.46 -18.31
C ASP A 435 25.41 31.93 -17.67
N LEU A 436 26.19 31.13 -18.41
CA LEU A 436 27.46 30.58 -17.97
C LEU A 436 28.56 31.63 -17.80
N ILE A 437 28.32 32.86 -18.28
CA ILE A 437 29.25 33.98 -18.23
C ILE A 437 28.75 35.05 -17.26
N ILE A 438 27.50 35.50 -17.40
CA ILE A 438 26.98 36.64 -16.62
C ILE A 438 26.76 36.33 -15.13
N PHE A 439 26.54 35.05 -14.77
CA PHE A 439 26.33 34.65 -13.37
C PHE A 439 27.58 34.06 -12.71
N ASP A 440 28.67 33.91 -13.45
CA ASP A 440 29.96 33.43 -12.93
C ASP A 440 30.79 34.63 -12.48
N SER A 441 31.16 34.67 -11.20
CA SER A 441 31.87 35.82 -10.60
C SER A 441 33.27 36.08 -11.20
N LYS A 442 33.89 35.09 -11.85
CA LYS A 442 35.19 35.23 -12.49
C LYS A 442 35.06 35.56 -13.97
N LYS A 443 34.13 34.91 -14.67
CA LYS A 443 33.91 35.16 -16.10
C LYS A 443 33.12 36.44 -16.36
N GLY A 444 32.23 36.84 -15.45
CA GLY A 444 31.46 38.08 -15.54
C GLY A 444 32.33 39.33 -15.64
N VAL A 445 33.54 39.30 -15.06
CA VAL A 445 34.55 40.37 -15.16
C VAL A 445 35.02 40.57 -16.60
N SER A 446 34.98 39.53 -17.44
CA SER A 446 35.38 39.62 -18.85
C SER A 446 34.35 40.30 -19.77
N LEU A 447 33.12 40.46 -19.28
CA LEU A 447 32.02 41.16 -19.95
C LEU A 447 31.90 42.59 -19.41
N ASP A 448 32.74 43.47 -19.95
CA ASP A 448 32.62 44.92 -19.78
C ASP A 448 31.29 45.46 -20.35
N TRP A 449 31.01 46.73 -20.05
CA TRP A 449 29.77 47.35 -20.49
C TRP A 449 29.61 47.37 -22.02
N PRO A 450 30.62 47.73 -22.84
CA PRO A 450 30.51 47.66 -24.30
C PRO A 450 30.12 46.26 -24.83
N LYS A 451 30.68 45.18 -24.28
CA LYS A 451 30.30 43.81 -24.67
C LYS A 451 28.87 43.49 -24.27
N ARG A 452 28.43 43.89 -23.06
CA ARG A 452 27.03 43.72 -22.62
C ARG A 452 26.07 44.50 -23.53
N LEU A 453 26.43 45.72 -23.93
CA LEU A 453 25.67 46.52 -24.91
C LEU A 453 25.56 45.80 -26.25
N ASN A 454 26.65 45.23 -26.78
CA ASN A 454 26.62 44.45 -28.01
C ASN A 454 25.65 43.26 -27.91
N ILE A 455 25.71 42.54 -26.78
CA ILE A 455 24.82 41.42 -26.48
C ILE A 455 23.36 41.87 -26.43
N ILE A 456 23.05 42.94 -25.69
CA ILE A 456 21.68 43.45 -25.55
C ILE A 456 21.15 43.92 -26.90
N ASN A 457 21.96 44.67 -27.65
CA ASN A 457 21.58 45.15 -28.97
C ASN A 457 21.29 43.96 -29.91
N GLY A 458 22.20 42.98 -30.01
CA GLY A 458 21.98 41.81 -30.86
C GLY A 458 20.73 41.01 -30.48
N ILE A 459 20.44 40.81 -29.18
CA ILE A 459 19.19 40.17 -28.73
C ILE A 459 17.98 41.00 -29.16
N SER A 460 18.00 42.32 -28.93
CA SER A 460 16.87 43.21 -29.28
C SER A 460 16.60 43.23 -30.79
N GLN A 461 17.64 43.23 -31.62
CA GLN A 461 17.53 43.15 -33.08
C GLN A 461 17.01 41.79 -33.55
N GLY A 462 17.50 40.71 -32.94
CA GLY A 462 17.00 39.37 -33.20
C GLY A 462 15.51 39.24 -32.90
N LEU A 463 15.07 39.77 -31.75
CA LEU A 463 13.67 39.72 -31.34
C LEU A 463 12.78 40.64 -32.19
N LEU A 464 13.26 41.84 -32.53
CA LEU A 464 12.60 42.74 -33.47
C LEU A 464 12.40 42.08 -34.84
N TYR A 465 13.40 41.35 -35.33
CA TYR A 465 13.27 40.58 -36.56
C TYR A 465 12.15 39.53 -36.46
N LEU A 466 12.09 38.75 -35.37
CA LEU A 466 11.05 37.75 -35.17
C LEU A 466 9.64 38.37 -35.14
N HIS A 467 9.48 39.53 -34.48
CA HIS A 467 8.17 40.16 -34.30
C HIS A 467 7.69 40.93 -35.53
N VAL A 468 8.60 41.64 -36.22
CA VAL A 468 8.24 42.67 -37.21
C VAL A 468 8.79 42.39 -38.61
N HIS A 469 10.08 42.05 -38.73
CA HIS A 469 10.75 42.03 -40.05
C HIS A 469 10.77 40.66 -40.73
N SER A 470 10.50 39.59 -40.00
CA SER A 470 10.39 38.26 -40.59
C SER A 470 9.05 38.10 -41.32
N ARG A 471 9.01 37.21 -42.31
CA ARG A 471 7.82 37.00 -43.16
C ARG A 471 6.58 36.56 -42.37
N LEU A 472 6.79 35.96 -41.20
CA LEU A 472 5.76 35.47 -40.30
C LEU A 472 6.04 36.06 -38.94
N CYS A 473 5.04 36.59 -38.24
CA CYS A 473 5.28 37.05 -36.87
C CYS A 473 5.54 35.83 -35.97
N VAL A 474 6.72 35.77 -35.35
CA VAL A 474 7.14 34.65 -34.50
C VAL A 474 7.29 35.12 -33.06
N VAL A 475 6.54 34.50 -32.15
CA VAL A 475 6.69 34.69 -30.70
C VAL A 475 7.50 33.53 -30.13
N HIS A 476 8.62 33.81 -29.48
CA HIS A 476 9.58 32.82 -28.98
C HIS A 476 9.06 32.03 -27.79
N ARG A 477 8.46 32.71 -26.80
CA ARG A 477 7.85 32.18 -25.56
C ARG A 477 8.79 31.58 -24.51
N ASP A 478 10.06 31.35 -24.85
CA ASP A 478 11.07 30.89 -23.88
C ASP A 478 12.39 31.69 -24.00
N LEU A 479 12.30 33.03 -24.08
CA LEU A 479 13.49 33.88 -24.12
C LEU A 479 14.09 34.01 -22.72
N LYS A 480 15.35 33.60 -22.55
CA LYS A 480 16.09 33.57 -21.27
C LYS A 480 17.59 33.49 -21.52
N ALA A 481 18.42 33.74 -20.50
CA ALA A 481 19.87 33.77 -20.62
C ALA A 481 20.47 32.43 -21.13
N THR A 482 19.93 31.29 -20.73
CA THR A 482 20.37 29.96 -21.21
C THR A 482 20.10 29.72 -22.69
N ASN A 483 19.15 30.45 -23.28
CA ASN A 483 18.78 30.35 -24.69
C ASN A 483 19.46 31.42 -25.56
N ILE A 484 20.34 32.25 -24.99
CA ILE A 484 21.22 33.14 -25.75
C ILE A 484 22.59 32.49 -25.86
N LEU A 485 22.97 32.04 -27.05
CA LEU A 485 24.29 31.49 -27.31
C LEU A 485 25.24 32.56 -27.84
N LEU A 486 26.54 32.34 -27.68
CA LEU A 486 27.59 33.27 -28.10
C LEU A 486 28.51 32.62 -29.13
N ASP A 487 28.71 33.31 -30.25
CA ASP A 487 29.67 32.90 -31.27
C ASP A 487 31.13 33.20 -30.85
N SER A 488 32.10 32.90 -31.71
CA SER A 488 33.53 33.12 -31.45
C SER A 488 33.91 34.58 -31.17
N GLU A 489 33.11 35.53 -31.65
CA GLU A 489 33.33 36.97 -31.50
C GLU A 489 32.50 37.57 -30.35
N MET A 490 31.84 36.73 -29.54
CA MET A 490 30.94 37.13 -28.45
C MET A 490 29.66 37.84 -28.93
N ASN A 491 29.23 37.61 -30.17
CA ASN A 491 27.94 38.10 -30.64
C ASN A 491 26.81 37.16 -30.16
N PRO A 492 25.66 37.72 -29.76
CA PRO A 492 24.53 36.95 -29.27
C PRO A 492 23.72 36.31 -30.40
N LYS A 493 23.29 35.07 -30.17
CA LYS A 493 22.35 34.34 -31.03
C LYS A 493 21.24 33.72 -30.21
N ILE A 494 19.98 34.09 -30.50
CA ILE A 494 18.79 33.49 -29.89
C ILE A 494 18.64 32.06 -30.40
N SER A 495 18.41 31.13 -29.50
CA SER A 495 18.28 29.70 -29.74
C SER A 495 17.02 29.11 -29.09
N ASP A 496 16.73 27.84 -29.40
CA ASP A 496 15.65 27.03 -28.81
C ASP A 496 14.21 27.47 -29.15
N PHE A 497 13.88 27.39 -30.44
CA PHE A 497 12.54 27.71 -30.96
C PHE A 497 11.51 26.58 -30.79
N GLY A 498 11.80 25.54 -30.00
CA GLY A 498 10.89 24.42 -29.78
C GLY A 498 9.51 24.87 -29.26
N MET A 499 9.50 25.95 -28.47
CA MET A 499 8.29 26.56 -27.94
C MET A 499 7.74 27.71 -28.79
N ALA A 500 8.38 28.13 -29.87
CA ALA A 500 7.94 29.31 -30.62
C ALA A 500 6.59 29.08 -31.34
N ARG A 501 5.87 30.17 -31.64
CA ARG A 501 4.59 30.16 -32.36
C ARG A 501 4.59 31.12 -33.54
N ILE A 502 3.97 30.67 -34.62
CA ILE A 502 3.74 31.45 -35.84
C ILE A 502 2.37 32.12 -35.75
N PHE A 503 2.31 33.42 -36.02
CA PHE A 503 1.10 34.20 -36.19
C PHE A 503 0.98 34.69 -37.63
N SER A 504 -0.21 34.55 -38.22
CA SER A 504 -0.55 35.26 -39.45
C SER A 504 -0.74 36.74 -39.12
N SER A 505 -0.31 37.62 -40.02
CA SER A 505 -0.26 39.08 -39.85
C SER A 505 -1.55 39.78 -39.39
N SER A 506 -2.69 39.08 -39.37
CA SER A 506 -4.00 39.59 -38.95
C SER A 506 -4.37 39.33 -37.48
N VAL A 507 -3.58 38.58 -36.70
CA VAL A 507 -3.91 38.22 -35.31
C VAL A 507 -2.72 38.47 -34.39
N ALA A 508 -2.75 39.56 -33.63
CA ALA A 508 -1.69 39.94 -32.69
C ALA A 508 -1.71 39.15 -31.35
N GLU A 509 -2.85 38.53 -31.03
CA GLU A 509 -3.09 37.84 -29.76
C GLU A 509 -3.81 36.52 -29.99
N SER A 510 -3.40 35.47 -29.29
CA SER A 510 -4.15 34.20 -29.31
C SER A 510 -4.19 33.55 -27.94
N ASN A 511 -5.38 33.09 -27.58
CA ASN A 511 -5.58 32.28 -26.37
C ASN A 511 -5.06 30.87 -26.62
N THR A 512 -4.20 30.39 -25.73
CA THR A 512 -3.74 29.00 -25.70
C THR A 512 -4.15 28.32 -24.41
N THR A 513 -4.65 27.09 -24.52
CA THR A 513 -4.95 26.24 -23.36
C THR A 513 -3.70 25.63 -22.73
N ARG A 514 -2.55 25.80 -23.39
CA ARG A 514 -1.26 25.25 -22.99
C ARG A 514 -0.25 26.36 -22.75
N ILE A 515 0.13 26.52 -21.49
CA ILE A 515 1.15 27.47 -21.03
C ILE A 515 2.47 26.73 -20.95
N VAL A 516 3.47 27.26 -21.64
CA VAL A 516 4.84 26.74 -21.72
C VAL A 516 5.82 27.90 -21.62
N GLY A 517 6.96 27.70 -20.96
CA GLY A 517 8.02 28.69 -20.78
C GLY A 517 8.80 28.46 -19.48
N THR A 518 9.77 29.32 -19.21
CA THR A 518 10.61 29.25 -18.00
C THR A 518 10.12 30.18 -16.90
N HIS A 519 9.93 29.64 -15.69
CA HIS A 519 9.49 30.41 -14.53
C HIS A 519 10.44 31.59 -14.27
N GLY A 520 9.89 32.77 -13.95
CA GLY A 520 10.64 34.02 -13.83
C GLY A 520 10.64 34.89 -15.10
N TYR A 521 10.51 34.29 -16.29
CA TYR A 521 10.45 35.02 -17.57
C TYR A 521 9.03 35.05 -18.18
N ILE A 522 8.10 34.26 -17.64
CA ILE A 522 6.70 34.18 -18.13
C ILE A 522 5.93 35.44 -17.74
N ALA A 523 5.37 36.12 -18.75
CA ALA A 523 4.53 37.30 -18.55
C ALA A 523 3.22 36.97 -17.80
N PRO A 524 2.69 37.88 -16.95
CA PRO A 524 1.49 37.64 -16.14
C PRO A 524 0.27 37.20 -16.93
N GLU A 525 -0.09 37.92 -18.01
CA GLU A 525 -1.26 37.66 -18.83
C GLU A 525 -1.20 36.30 -19.53
N TYR A 526 0.02 35.85 -19.84
CA TYR A 526 0.24 34.52 -20.39
C TYR A 526 0.12 33.43 -19.32
N ALA A 527 0.55 33.72 -18.08
CA ALA A 527 0.42 32.79 -16.95
C ALA A 527 -1.03 32.68 -16.42
N SER A 528 -1.77 33.80 -16.35
CA SER A 528 -3.14 33.85 -15.83
C SER A 528 -4.17 33.41 -16.87
N ASP A 529 -4.10 33.99 -18.07
CA ASP A 529 -5.18 33.93 -19.05
C ASP A 529 -4.80 33.12 -20.30
N GLY A 530 -3.54 32.68 -20.41
CA GLY A 530 -3.03 31.97 -21.57
C GLY A 530 -2.96 32.84 -22.83
N VAL A 531 -2.94 34.17 -22.66
CA VAL A 531 -2.83 35.14 -23.77
C VAL A 531 -1.38 35.18 -24.21
N CYS A 532 -1.13 34.75 -25.45
CA CYS A 532 0.19 34.77 -26.06
C CYS A 532 0.25 35.87 -27.12
N SER A 533 1.17 36.82 -26.97
CA SER A 533 1.43 37.91 -27.91
C SER A 533 2.93 38.27 -27.96
N VAL A 534 3.30 39.17 -28.86
CA VAL A 534 4.67 39.74 -28.91
C VAL A 534 5.05 40.45 -27.61
N LYS A 535 4.07 40.98 -26.85
CA LYS A 535 4.31 41.64 -25.55
C LYS A 535 4.75 40.66 -24.45
N SER A 536 4.45 39.38 -24.60
CA SER A 536 4.94 38.35 -23.67
C SER A 536 6.44 38.13 -23.83
N ASP A 537 6.97 38.17 -25.06
CA ASP A 537 8.42 38.13 -25.31
C ASP A 537 9.12 39.43 -24.89
N VAL A 538 8.47 40.59 -25.05
CA VAL A 538 9.00 41.88 -24.54
C VAL A 538 9.22 41.81 -23.03
N PHE A 539 8.27 41.22 -22.30
CA PHE A 539 8.43 40.98 -20.86
C PHE A 539 9.66 40.13 -20.56
N SER A 540 9.81 38.98 -21.24
CA SER A 540 10.97 38.10 -21.05
C SER A 540 12.30 38.81 -21.42
N PHE A 541 12.29 39.67 -22.44
CA PHE A 541 13.44 40.50 -22.80
C PHE A 541 13.79 41.51 -21.70
N GLY A 542 12.81 42.19 -21.11
CA GLY A 542 13.03 43.10 -19.98
C GLY A 542 13.64 42.39 -18.78
N VAL A 543 13.16 41.19 -18.48
CA VAL A 543 13.74 40.34 -17.43
C VAL A 543 15.20 39.98 -17.73
N LEU A 544 15.48 39.53 -18.95
CA LEU A 544 16.83 39.22 -19.41
C LEU A 544 17.76 40.43 -19.36
N LEU A 545 17.25 41.62 -19.67
CA LEU A 545 17.99 42.87 -19.60
C LEU A 545 18.41 43.20 -18.16
N LEU A 546 17.52 43.02 -17.18
CA LEU A 546 17.86 43.18 -15.75
C LEU A 546 18.94 42.18 -15.31
N GLU A 547 18.92 40.94 -15.80
CA GLU A 547 19.95 39.94 -15.49
C GLU A 547 21.31 40.33 -16.07
N ILE A 548 21.35 40.81 -17.32
CA ILE A 548 22.59 41.23 -17.97
C ILE A 548 23.19 42.45 -17.25
N ILE A 549 22.38 43.41 -16.82
CA ILE A 549 22.85 44.62 -16.12
C ILE A 549 23.34 44.28 -14.71
N SER A 550 22.60 43.42 -13.98
CA SER A 550 22.91 43.11 -12.59
C SER A 550 23.97 42.02 -12.41
N GLY A 551 24.16 41.14 -13.40
CA GLY A 551 24.98 39.93 -13.26
C GLY A 551 24.36 38.93 -12.28
N THR A 552 23.04 38.98 -12.04
CA THR A 552 22.36 38.15 -11.03
C THR A 552 21.11 37.46 -11.59
N MET A 553 20.78 36.28 -11.06
CA MET A 553 19.68 35.44 -11.56
C MET A 553 18.30 35.86 -11.03
N THR A 554 17.30 35.89 -11.90
CA THR A 554 15.89 36.15 -11.55
C THR A 554 15.31 35.28 -10.43
N THR A 555 15.80 34.04 -10.29
CA THR A 555 15.38 33.10 -9.24
C THR A 555 15.92 33.46 -7.85
N GLY A 556 16.91 34.35 -7.77
CA GLY A 556 17.50 34.86 -6.54
C GLY A 556 16.52 35.60 -5.63
N SER A 557 16.99 35.93 -4.43
CA SER A 557 16.23 36.71 -3.44
C SER A 557 17.10 37.87 -2.96
N TYR A 558 16.61 39.08 -3.15
CA TYR A 558 17.37 40.31 -2.97
C TYR A 558 16.80 41.10 -1.81
N ARG A 559 17.67 41.55 -0.91
CA ARG A 559 17.26 42.27 0.30
C ARG A 559 17.09 43.75 -0.01
N TYR A 560 15.93 44.29 0.30
CA TYR A 560 15.65 45.74 0.29
C TYR A 560 14.80 46.08 1.51
N ASP A 561 15.23 47.07 2.29
CA ASP A 561 14.53 47.53 3.50
C ASP A 561 14.09 46.37 4.43
N GLY A 562 15.03 45.48 4.75
CA GLY A 562 14.80 44.33 5.63
C GLY A 562 13.95 43.19 5.06
N LYS A 563 13.42 43.30 3.84
CA LYS A 563 12.57 42.28 3.18
C LYS A 563 13.26 41.68 1.96
N LEU A 564 12.88 40.46 1.59
CA LEU A 564 13.40 39.77 0.40
C LEU A 564 12.42 39.88 -0.77
N TYR A 565 12.94 40.26 -1.94
CA TYR A 565 12.20 40.45 -3.19
C TYR A 565 12.83 39.65 -4.33
N LYS A 566 12.07 39.39 -5.40
CA LYS A 566 12.59 38.90 -6.68
C LYS A 566 13.20 40.05 -7.50
N LEU A 567 14.04 39.72 -8.49
CA LEU A 567 14.84 40.69 -9.25
C LEU A 567 13.99 41.85 -9.82
N ILE A 568 12.84 41.55 -10.44
CA ILE A 568 11.95 42.55 -11.03
C ILE A 568 11.47 43.57 -9.99
N ALA A 569 10.98 43.08 -8.84
CA ALA A 569 10.48 43.93 -7.76
C ALA A 569 11.61 44.72 -7.09
N TYR A 570 12.78 44.09 -6.91
CA TYR A 570 13.97 44.72 -6.38
C TYR A 570 14.45 45.89 -7.27
N ALA A 571 14.57 45.66 -8.58
CA ALA A 571 14.97 46.68 -9.55
C ALA A 571 14.02 47.88 -9.54
N TRP A 572 12.71 47.63 -9.46
CA TRP A 572 11.70 48.70 -9.39
C TRP A 572 11.76 49.50 -8.09
N LEU A 573 12.00 48.85 -6.94
CA LEU A 573 12.15 49.53 -5.66
C LEU A 573 13.37 50.46 -5.66
N LEU A 574 14.51 49.98 -6.17
CA LEU A 574 15.72 50.79 -6.34
C LEU A 574 15.47 51.98 -7.28
N TRP A 575 14.79 51.75 -8.40
CA TRP A 575 14.43 52.81 -9.34
C TRP A 575 13.57 53.90 -8.68
N LYS A 576 12.52 53.51 -7.94
CA LYS A 576 11.66 54.46 -7.23
C LYS A 576 12.38 55.26 -6.15
N ALA A 577 13.44 54.69 -5.56
CA ALA A 577 14.27 55.37 -4.57
C ALA A 577 15.41 56.20 -5.18
N GLY A 578 15.59 56.18 -6.50
CA GLY A 578 16.74 56.83 -7.17
C GLY A 578 18.07 56.13 -6.93
N GLN A 579 18.04 54.86 -6.51
CA GLN A 579 19.20 54.03 -6.13
C GLN A 579 19.49 52.93 -7.16
N TRP A 580 19.17 53.16 -8.44
CA TRP A 580 19.29 52.16 -9.50
C TRP A 580 20.73 51.62 -9.66
N GLN A 581 21.75 52.38 -9.24
CA GLN A 581 23.16 52.00 -9.28
C GLN A 581 23.44 50.75 -8.43
N GLU A 582 22.64 50.50 -7.38
CA GLU A 582 22.75 49.29 -6.55
C GLU A 582 22.32 48.02 -7.27
N LEU A 583 21.60 48.14 -8.39
CA LEU A 583 21.23 47.02 -9.25
C LEU A 583 22.41 46.58 -10.13
N VAL A 584 23.29 47.51 -10.51
CA VAL A 584 24.33 47.30 -11.51
C VAL A 584 25.42 46.38 -10.96
N ASP A 585 25.87 45.44 -11.79
CA ASP A 585 26.98 44.55 -11.46
C ASP A 585 28.21 45.35 -11.03
N ARG A 586 28.80 44.99 -9.88
CA ARG A 586 29.97 45.65 -9.30
C ARG A 586 31.17 45.68 -10.26
N CYS A 587 31.26 44.71 -11.17
CA CYS A 587 32.33 44.66 -12.18
C CYS A 587 32.24 45.81 -13.20
N LEU A 588 31.09 46.47 -13.30
CA LEU A 588 30.83 47.60 -14.20
C LEU A 588 30.94 48.96 -13.51
N ILE A 589 31.00 48.98 -12.17
CA ILE A 589 31.04 50.21 -11.36
C ILE A 589 32.46 50.76 -11.41
N GLY A 590 32.65 51.90 -12.08
CA GLY A 590 33.94 52.60 -12.11
C GLY A 590 34.12 53.58 -13.27
N ASN A 591 33.42 53.39 -14.40
CA ASN A 591 33.47 54.32 -15.52
C ASN A 591 32.22 55.21 -15.58
N GLN A 592 32.37 56.50 -15.26
CA GLN A 592 31.30 57.49 -15.28
C GLN A 592 30.69 57.69 -16.66
N GLU A 593 31.45 57.45 -17.73
CA GLU A 593 30.99 57.56 -19.12
C GLU A 593 29.80 56.65 -19.43
N TYR A 594 29.67 55.53 -18.71
CA TYR A 594 28.61 54.55 -18.96
C TYR A 594 27.35 54.79 -18.13
N HIS A 595 27.40 55.71 -17.16
CA HIS A 595 26.35 55.91 -16.17
C HIS A 595 24.99 56.23 -16.82
N PHE A 596 24.98 57.19 -17.75
CA PHE A 596 23.77 57.53 -18.52
C PHE A 596 23.20 56.33 -19.27
N THR A 597 24.06 55.58 -19.98
CA THR A 597 23.61 54.42 -20.76
C THR A 597 23.09 53.30 -19.86
N MET A 598 23.70 53.06 -18.70
CA MET A 598 23.24 52.06 -17.73
C MET A 598 21.88 52.44 -17.14
N GLU A 599 21.71 53.70 -16.71
CA GLU A 599 20.44 54.22 -16.22
C GLU A 599 19.32 54.00 -17.23
N ARG A 600 19.59 54.40 -18.48
CA ARG A 600 18.65 54.26 -19.59
C ARG A 600 18.25 52.80 -19.83
N TYR A 601 19.20 51.89 -19.77
CA TYR A 601 18.94 50.47 -19.99
C TYR A 601 18.14 49.85 -18.83
N VAL A 602 18.38 50.28 -17.58
CA VAL A 602 17.52 49.91 -16.44
C VAL A 602 16.10 50.45 -16.63
N HIS A 603 15.96 51.70 -17.07
CA HIS A 603 14.66 52.33 -17.35
C HIS A 603 13.89 51.53 -18.40
N VAL A 604 14.51 51.24 -19.55
CA VAL A 604 13.88 50.46 -20.62
C VAL A 604 13.53 49.04 -20.15
N ALA A 605 14.39 48.39 -19.36
CA ALA A 605 14.08 47.09 -18.77
C ALA A 605 12.81 47.14 -17.92
N LEU A 606 12.64 48.19 -17.10
CA LEU A 606 11.45 48.39 -16.28
C LEU A 606 10.19 48.67 -17.12
N LEU A 607 10.32 49.37 -18.24
CA LEU A 607 9.21 49.55 -19.20
C LEU A 607 8.80 48.23 -19.87
N CYS A 608 9.73 47.30 -20.07
CA CYS A 608 9.44 46.00 -20.65
C CYS A 608 8.73 45.04 -19.67
N VAL A 609 8.97 45.15 -18.35
CA VAL A 609 8.44 44.20 -17.32
C VAL A 609 7.17 44.68 -16.61
N GLN A 610 6.41 45.58 -17.25
CA GLN A 610 5.15 46.09 -16.73
C GLN A 610 4.11 44.98 -16.52
N GLU A 611 3.24 45.13 -15.51
CA GLU A 611 2.20 44.15 -15.19
C GLU A 611 1.21 43.99 -16.36
N SER A 612 0.67 45.11 -16.87
CA SER A 612 -0.16 45.13 -18.07
C SER A 612 0.68 44.99 -19.34
N ALA A 613 0.23 44.15 -20.29
CA ALA A 613 0.86 44.00 -21.60
C ALA A 613 0.72 45.27 -22.47
N ASP A 614 -0.33 46.06 -22.27
CA ASP A 614 -0.57 47.31 -23.00
C ASP A 614 0.44 48.39 -22.63
N ASP A 615 0.93 48.37 -21.38
CA ASP A 615 1.90 49.33 -20.86
C ASP A 615 3.33 49.04 -21.32
N ARG A 616 3.59 47.87 -21.93
CA ARG A 616 4.92 47.50 -22.44
C ARG A 616 5.14 48.09 -23.84
N PRO A 617 6.30 48.67 -24.15
CA PRO A 617 6.60 49.13 -25.51
C PRO A 617 6.66 47.96 -26.51
N ALA A 618 6.46 48.24 -27.80
CA ALA A 618 6.75 47.26 -28.85
C ALA A 618 8.28 47.14 -29.07
N MET A 619 8.75 46.02 -29.63
CA MET A 619 10.21 45.83 -29.78
C MET A 619 10.90 46.86 -30.69
N ASP A 620 10.21 47.45 -31.66
CA ASP A 620 10.77 48.52 -32.49
C ASP A 620 10.94 49.80 -31.67
N GLU A 621 9.99 50.10 -30.77
CA GLU A 621 10.11 51.19 -29.80
C GLU A 621 11.23 50.91 -28.80
N VAL A 622 11.36 49.69 -28.27
CA VAL A 622 12.46 49.30 -27.39
C VAL A 622 13.81 49.54 -28.06
N VAL A 623 13.98 49.10 -29.31
CA VAL A 623 15.23 49.33 -30.08
C VAL A 623 15.50 50.82 -30.27
N LYS A 624 14.47 51.62 -30.61
CA LYS A 624 14.60 53.09 -30.71
C LYS A 624 15.00 53.70 -29.37
N MET A 625 14.36 53.29 -28.28
CA MET A 625 14.63 53.77 -26.93
C MET A 625 16.05 53.43 -26.49
N LEU A 626 16.55 52.23 -26.73
CA LEU A 626 17.94 51.85 -26.42
C LEU A 626 18.97 52.64 -27.25
N SER A 627 18.61 53.02 -28.48
CA SER A 627 19.53 53.70 -29.41
C SER A 627 19.50 55.23 -29.36
N SER A 628 18.55 55.85 -28.65
CA SER A 628 18.47 57.32 -28.64
C SER A 628 19.49 57.96 -27.67
N GLY A 629 19.91 59.18 -27.95
CA GLY A 629 20.92 59.91 -27.17
C GLY A 629 20.39 60.55 -25.89
N GLU A 630 21.31 61.21 -25.16
CA GLU A 630 21.00 62.07 -24.00
C GLU A 630 19.97 63.15 -24.37
N GLY A 631 18.80 63.10 -23.74
CA GLY A 631 17.69 64.06 -23.95
C GLY A 631 16.38 63.46 -24.47
N ALA A 632 16.35 62.19 -24.88
CA ALA A 632 15.10 61.52 -25.23
C ALA A 632 14.25 61.23 -23.97
N VAL A 633 13.06 61.81 -23.88
CA VAL A 633 12.14 61.60 -22.75
C VAL A 633 11.46 60.25 -22.88
N LEU A 634 11.70 59.37 -21.91
CA LEU A 634 11.04 58.06 -21.79
C LEU A 634 9.86 58.14 -20.81
N PRO A 635 8.78 57.37 -21.02
CA PRO A 635 7.67 57.33 -20.06
C PRO A 635 8.14 56.79 -18.71
N GLU A 636 7.54 57.24 -17.61
CA GLU A 636 7.82 56.64 -16.31
C GLU A 636 7.31 55.19 -16.29
N PRO A 637 8.12 54.20 -15.86
CA PRO A 637 7.61 52.86 -15.70
C PRO A 637 6.56 52.86 -14.59
N LYS A 638 5.56 51.99 -14.67
CA LYS A 638 4.60 51.74 -13.58
C LYS A 638 5.07 50.53 -12.78
N ARG A 639 4.27 50.15 -11.78
CA ARG A 639 4.54 48.97 -10.94
C ARG A 639 4.68 47.72 -11.81
N PRO A 640 5.76 46.95 -11.69
CA PRO A 640 5.98 45.78 -12.50
C PRO A 640 5.19 44.57 -11.99
N ALA A 641 5.12 43.56 -12.83
CA ALA A 641 4.55 42.25 -12.49
C ALA A 641 5.20 41.61 -11.24
N TYR A 642 4.47 40.68 -10.61
CA TYR A 642 4.98 39.77 -9.57
C TYR A 642 5.55 40.44 -8.31
N PHE A 643 5.20 41.70 -8.03
CA PHE A 643 5.75 42.46 -6.89
C PHE A 643 5.55 41.78 -5.52
N ASN A 644 4.42 41.12 -5.31
CA ASN A 644 4.06 40.48 -4.02
C ASN A 644 4.50 39.01 -3.90
N VAL A 645 5.24 38.46 -4.87
CA VAL A 645 5.67 37.06 -4.83
C VAL A 645 6.73 36.89 -3.75
N ARG A 646 6.36 36.24 -2.63
CA ARG A 646 7.30 35.94 -1.53
C ARG A 646 8.35 34.94 -2.03
N PRO A 647 9.65 35.18 -1.79
CA PRO A 647 10.66 34.17 -2.07
C PRO A 647 10.41 32.95 -1.19
N VAL A 648 10.17 31.80 -1.81
CA VAL A 648 10.03 30.53 -1.10
C VAL A 648 11.38 30.19 -0.49
N GLY A 649 11.43 30.11 0.84
CA GLY A 649 12.61 29.66 1.58
C GLY A 649 12.72 28.15 1.52
N THR A 650 13.49 27.63 0.56
CA THR A 650 14.00 26.27 0.60
C THR A 650 15.39 26.25 -0.02
N GLU A 651 16.36 25.72 0.73
CA GLU A 651 17.63 25.25 0.18
C GLU A 651 17.33 24.18 -0.88
N MET A 652 17.27 24.59 -2.15
CA MET A 652 17.29 23.68 -3.27
C MET A 652 18.69 23.72 -3.87
N SER A 653 19.44 22.66 -3.61
CA SER A 653 20.64 22.30 -4.34
C SER A 653 20.46 22.57 -5.84
N ALA A 654 21.43 23.26 -6.43
CA ALA A 654 21.52 23.56 -7.85
C ALA A 654 21.37 22.27 -8.69
N SER A 655 20.15 22.00 -9.15
CA SER A 655 19.86 20.92 -10.08
C SER A 655 18.47 21.12 -10.72
N CYS A 656 18.52 21.29 -12.04
CA CYS A 656 17.48 21.11 -13.06
C CYS A 656 16.47 22.24 -13.33
N ASP A 657 16.62 22.79 -14.55
CA ASP A 657 15.59 23.33 -15.44
C ASP A 657 14.19 22.78 -15.15
N MET A 658 13.36 23.60 -14.51
CA MET A 658 11.94 23.29 -14.34
C MET A 658 11.17 23.98 -15.47
N SER A 659 11.10 23.31 -16.62
CA SER A 659 10.16 23.70 -17.69
C SER A 659 8.74 23.34 -17.22
N ILE A 660 7.89 24.35 -17.05
CA ILE A 660 6.52 24.14 -16.60
C ILE A 660 5.61 24.05 -17.83
N SER A 661 4.96 22.90 -18.00
CA SER A 661 3.90 22.67 -18.98
C SER A 661 2.57 22.55 -18.23
N ILE A 662 1.89 23.67 -17.97
CA ILE A 662 0.55 23.65 -17.38
C ILE A 662 -0.46 23.46 -18.50
N THR A 663 -1.19 22.34 -18.47
CA THR A 663 -2.35 22.12 -19.35
C THR A 663 -3.60 22.45 -18.53
N LEU A 664 -4.23 23.59 -18.79
CA LEU A 664 -5.51 23.92 -18.14
C LEU A 664 -6.60 23.10 -18.85
N SER A 665 -7.14 22.09 -18.15
CA SER A 665 -8.38 21.44 -18.57
C SER A 665 -9.56 22.33 -18.16
N ARG A 666 -10.31 22.84 -19.13
CA ARG A 666 -11.72 23.18 -18.91
C ARG A 666 -12.58 21.95 -19.19
#